data_AF-A0A9D6IGL6-F1
#
_entry.id   AF-A0A9D6IGL6-F1
#
_cell.length_a   1.000
_cell.length_b   1.000
_cell.length_c   1.000
_cell.angle_alpha   90.00
_cell.angle_beta   90.00
_cell.angle_gamma   90.00
#
_symmetry.space_group_name_H-M   'P 1'
#
loop_
_entity.id
_entity.type
_entity.pdbx_description
1 polymer ?
#
loop_
_entity_poly.entity_id
_entity_poly.type
_entity_poly.pdbx_seq_one_letter_code
_entity_poly.pdbx_strand_id
1 'polypeptide(L)'
;MAVPITCLACNASYSVDDSKRGKKVYCRECKKPVAVPGEDGTIPTAPKPRVKTGTGESGERPALRSDDSNARSGGSAVLIVGGLVAMFVLFGVGLVALIAILVKQSSAPTTDEKPDPFVFNDLGKKKDADKAIKIPVKPIPKPNIDRKPDPPRDQKKKKTEPEPKPVVKDLPKEITPEITARVKQTTVYLKVTLPTGEISEGSGFFALERGIVITNAHVLGMSSPSNPPPESVEVVVRSGEAGELKTLGQVLGVDRASDLGVVRVKLAAPPPPLEMEIDAKTFQDQKVYVFGPPEPTQPGKSITANPTTVSSLRDNTNGVLDRIQVSEGMHLGNSGGPIVNTAGRLVGVCMRGADDAAVKPFAVPAEKVRHVIEGRFADAKFGEGFTQFGVARMPVRYVCFDPLNRIREMKVEVWAGAPGKSRPDSLKEPQALLGDSPRQSHAVTYQNGVGTADVPLPTLGVGQVYWLQPVLTNLNGDRYWGPALATPTSLVLLERKFANLSVNLKTNLERTISLKSLVNTTLRQGKEKKTSSEKLQAKMLESLSKEKEGAKIRTGFASLDIIGNENGKATRVNREVGLTLRKMAPTFTVDAANKRTARTDGSLNAKLSMELREEVKEKYSHLCNALEAVIIPLPNQIVKPLETWTAQIPLILRTGKNTEAVDLDLVCKFEGIRLRNQRSEALITVTGKVTAREGSVKKIGGEITGKIGFDLNAGFIAETKLNIRADLNDREGDAPASYGVNIDIDVDRQSGNSMNVQLPALPKTKDETDVVVKGGVLLNQVSALTPLDPFNRFRPGRRMKAYTVKLTAGGLYAINMRSGAFDSYLYLLAPNGQIIAQDDDGGGFPHAQIRYPIRVTGVYTILATSYSSNSFGPFQLTVHAVGAMPGLKGGIFPKQK
;
A
#
# COMPACT_ATOMS: atom_id res chain seq x y z
N MET A 1 -36.09 27.27 14.99
CA MET A 1 -34.74 27.89 14.99
C MET A 1 -33.74 26.84 14.51
N ALA A 2 -32.43 27.06 14.61
CA ALA A 2 -31.44 26.13 14.08
C ALA A 2 -30.40 25.73 15.14
N VAL A 3 -30.18 24.42 15.30
CA VAL A 3 -29.27 23.85 16.30
C VAL A 3 -27.88 23.70 15.69
N PRO A 4 -26.84 24.38 16.20
CA PRO A 4 -25.47 24.15 15.74
C PRO A 4 -24.99 22.77 16.21
N ILE A 5 -24.45 21.97 15.30
CA ILE A 5 -23.82 20.68 15.63
C ILE A 5 -22.47 20.55 14.94
N THR A 6 -21.53 19.86 15.60
CA THR A 6 -20.21 19.53 15.05
C THR A 6 -20.07 18.03 14.91
N CYS A 7 -19.74 17.56 13.71
CA CYS A 7 -19.49 16.15 13.47
C CYS A 7 -18.10 15.75 14.00
N LEU A 8 -18.05 15.07 15.16
CA LEU A 8 -16.80 14.59 15.77
C LEU A 8 -15.95 13.67 14.87
N ALA A 9 -16.51 13.13 13.78
CA ALA A 9 -15.79 12.26 12.85
C ALA A 9 -15.09 12.97 11.68
N CYS A 10 -15.40 14.25 11.42
CA CYS A 10 -14.77 15.04 10.35
C CYS A 10 -14.60 16.54 10.68
N ASN A 11 -14.93 16.94 11.91
CA ASN A 11 -14.95 18.32 12.42
C ASN A 11 -15.82 19.33 11.65
N ALA A 12 -16.65 18.89 10.70
CA ALA A 12 -17.60 19.77 10.02
C ALA A 12 -18.68 20.28 10.99
N SER A 13 -18.76 21.60 11.17
CA SER A 13 -19.80 22.29 11.92
C SER A 13 -20.86 22.84 10.97
N TYR A 14 -22.13 22.55 11.25
CA TYR A 14 -23.27 23.02 10.47
C TYR A 14 -24.53 23.00 11.35
N SER A 15 -25.54 23.79 10.99
CA SER A 15 -26.79 23.82 11.73
C SER A 15 -27.80 22.82 11.16
N VAL A 16 -28.61 22.23 12.06
CA VAL A 16 -29.77 21.40 11.73
C VAL A 16 -31.05 22.02 12.26
N ASP A 17 -32.18 21.59 11.70
CA ASP A 17 -33.50 22.05 12.12
C ASP A 17 -33.81 21.67 13.58
N ASP A 18 -34.48 22.56 14.33
CA ASP A 18 -34.87 22.35 15.74
C ASP A 18 -35.63 21.03 15.96
N SER A 19 -36.45 20.59 14.99
CA SER A 19 -37.18 19.32 15.07
C SER A 19 -36.28 18.08 15.18
N LYS A 20 -34.96 18.25 15.06
CA LYS A 20 -33.94 17.20 15.18
C LYS A 20 -33.29 17.12 16.56
N ARG A 21 -33.61 18.00 17.54
CA ARG A 21 -33.11 17.87 18.93
C ARG A 21 -33.37 16.49 19.50
N GLY A 22 -32.39 15.97 20.25
CA GLY A 22 -32.43 14.61 20.82
C GLY A 22 -32.44 13.46 19.80
N LYS A 23 -32.29 13.72 18.50
CA LYS A 23 -32.27 12.69 17.44
C LYS A 23 -30.86 12.52 16.87
N LYS A 24 -30.62 11.38 16.24
CA LYS A 24 -29.41 11.15 15.42
C LYS A 24 -29.69 11.56 13.98
N VAL A 25 -28.81 12.38 13.42
CA VAL A 25 -28.80 12.81 12.01
C VAL A 25 -27.52 12.32 11.34
N TYR A 26 -27.47 12.24 10.02
CA TYR A 26 -26.23 11.90 9.33
C TYR A 26 -25.46 13.17 8.92
N CYS A 27 -24.14 13.13 9.09
CA CYS A 27 -23.27 14.23 8.67
C CYS A 27 -23.41 14.50 7.17
N ARG A 28 -23.57 15.77 6.79
CA ARG A 28 -23.68 16.16 5.38
C ARG A 28 -22.40 15.81 4.60
N GLU A 29 -21.24 16.00 5.23
CA GLU A 29 -19.93 15.66 4.68
C GLU A 29 -19.64 14.15 4.71
N CYS A 30 -19.41 13.58 5.90
CA CYS A 30 -18.83 12.23 6.02
C CYS A 30 -19.86 11.08 6.18
N LYS A 31 -21.16 11.39 6.10
CA LYS A 31 -22.30 10.46 6.27
C LYS A 31 -22.30 9.60 7.56
N LYS A 32 -21.45 9.88 8.55
CA LYS A 32 -21.51 9.23 9.88
C LYS A 32 -22.62 9.84 10.74
N PRO A 33 -23.23 9.07 11.66
CA PRO A 33 -24.25 9.59 12.56
C PRO A 33 -23.67 10.63 13.54
N VAL A 34 -24.38 11.73 13.71
CA VAL A 34 -24.13 12.82 14.65
C VAL A 34 -25.36 12.94 15.54
N ALA A 35 -25.16 12.99 16.85
CA ALA A 35 -26.22 13.23 17.80
C ALA A 35 -26.49 14.75 17.90
N VAL A 36 -27.76 15.15 17.78
CA VAL A 36 -28.18 16.53 18.02
C VAL A 36 -28.51 16.67 19.51
N PRO A 37 -27.96 17.68 20.21
CA PRO A 37 -28.27 17.90 21.62
C PRO A 37 -29.79 18.06 21.87
N GLY A 38 -30.23 17.67 23.06
CA GLY A 38 -31.57 17.97 23.57
C GLY A 38 -31.80 19.46 23.81
N GLU A 39 -32.99 19.80 24.32
CA GLU A 39 -33.28 21.15 24.83
C GLU A 39 -32.54 21.43 26.16
N ASP A 40 -32.27 20.37 26.92
CA ASP A 40 -31.48 20.33 28.15
C ASP A 40 -29.96 20.18 27.91
N GLY A 41 -29.51 20.14 26.64
CA GLY A 41 -28.12 19.92 26.27
C GLY A 41 -27.64 18.46 26.35
N THR A 42 -28.50 17.50 26.70
CA THR A 42 -28.10 16.09 26.79
C THR A 42 -27.86 15.46 25.41
N ILE A 43 -26.96 14.47 25.36
CA ILE A 43 -26.58 13.76 24.12
C ILE A 43 -27.12 12.31 24.18
N PRO A 44 -27.96 11.87 23.23
CA PRO A 44 -28.52 10.51 23.21
C PRO A 44 -27.47 9.38 23.20
N THR A 45 -27.37 8.66 24.32
CA THR A 45 -26.51 7.48 24.47
C THR A 45 -27.05 6.25 23.73
N ALA A 46 -26.19 5.27 23.45
CA ALA A 46 -26.59 4.04 22.77
C ALA A 46 -27.32 3.07 23.73
N PRO A 47 -28.34 2.32 23.27
CA PRO A 47 -28.98 1.29 24.09
C PRO A 47 -28.00 0.14 24.34
N LYS A 48 -27.93 -0.33 25.59
CA LYS A 48 -27.14 -1.51 25.98
C LYS A 48 -27.75 -2.80 25.39
N PRO A 49 -26.92 -3.80 25.03
CA PRO A 49 -27.43 -5.09 24.56
C PRO A 49 -28.23 -5.81 25.66
N ARG A 50 -29.35 -6.41 25.28
CA ARG A 50 -30.34 -6.98 26.20
C ARG A 50 -29.97 -8.43 26.55
N VAL A 51 -29.46 -8.65 27.75
CA VAL A 51 -29.33 -10.00 28.32
C VAL A 51 -30.74 -10.57 28.53
N LYS A 52 -31.00 -11.80 28.07
CA LYS A 52 -32.22 -12.54 28.37
C LYS A 52 -31.96 -13.56 29.49
N THR A 53 -32.65 -13.39 30.61
CA THR A 53 -32.82 -14.37 31.69
C THR A 53 -34.31 -14.57 31.96
N GLY A 54 -34.67 -15.72 32.52
CA GLY A 54 -36.04 -16.15 32.85
C GLY A 54 -36.56 -17.21 31.86
N THR A 55 -36.87 -18.48 32.23
CA THR A 55 -37.67 -19.08 33.33
C THR A 55 -39.18 -18.84 33.22
N GLY A 56 -39.97 -19.92 33.23
CA GLY A 56 -41.43 -19.90 33.39
C GLY A 56 -42.21 -20.58 32.26
N GLU A 57 -42.65 -21.82 32.53
CA GLU A 57 -44.02 -22.37 32.38
C GLU A 57 -45.07 -21.60 31.55
N SER A 58 -46.11 -22.21 30.94
CA SER A 58 -46.47 -23.60 30.60
C SER A 58 -47.70 -23.50 29.65
N GLY A 59 -48.04 -24.53 28.85
CA GLY A 59 -49.23 -24.44 27.97
C GLY A 59 -49.26 -25.39 26.76
N GLU A 60 -49.74 -26.61 27.03
CA GLU A 60 -50.56 -27.48 26.16
C GLU A 60 -50.28 -27.65 24.65
N ARG A 61 -50.07 -28.91 24.25
CA ARG A 61 -50.31 -29.42 22.90
C ARG A 61 -51.80 -29.78 22.73
N PRO A 62 -52.26 -30.04 21.50
CA PRO A 62 -52.63 -31.43 21.21
C PRO A 62 -51.79 -32.06 20.10
N ALA A 63 -51.73 -33.39 20.10
CA ALA A 63 -51.00 -34.21 19.13
C ALA A 63 -51.97 -35.08 18.32
N LEU A 64 -51.51 -35.62 17.19
CA LEU A 64 -51.92 -36.90 16.57
C LEU A 64 -50.68 -37.37 15.78
N ARG A 65 -50.05 -38.49 16.18
CA ARG A 65 -50.17 -39.84 15.57
C ARG A 65 -49.65 -39.92 14.11
N SER A 66 -48.95 -40.97 13.66
CA SER A 66 -48.22 -42.11 14.27
C SER A 66 -47.61 -42.95 13.09
N ASP A 67 -47.00 -44.15 13.17
CA ASP A 67 -46.68 -45.20 14.17
C ASP A 67 -45.32 -45.86 13.77
N ASP A 68 -44.73 -46.69 14.65
CA ASP A 68 -44.02 -47.98 14.39
C ASP A 68 -42.90 -48.18 13.31
N SER A 69 -41.95 -49.11 13.47
CA SER A 69 -41.47 -49.90 14.64
C SER A 69 -40.16 -50.66 14.31
N ASN A 70 -39.51 -51.20 15.35
CA ASN A 70 -38.54 -52.32 15.38
C ASN A 70 -37.25 -52.25 14.53
N ALA A 71 -36.01 -52.27 15.06
CA ALA A 71 -35.37 -52.97 16.20
C ALA A 71 -34.87 -54.42 15.92
N ARG A 72 -33.55 -54.60 16.10
CA ARG A 72 -32.79 -55.79 16.57
C ARG A 72 -31.33 -55.34 16.77
N SER A 73 -30.81 -55.25 18.00
CA SER A 73 -30.11 -56.33 18.76
C SER A 73 -28.84 -56.85 18.05
N GLY A 74 -27.69 -57.00 18.70
CA GLY A 74 -27.32 -56.81 20.11
C GLY A 74 -25.79 -56.74 20.26
N GLY A 75 -25.29 -56.58 21.49
CA GLY A 75 -23.88 -56.26 21.74
C GLY A 75 -23.02 -57.39 22.33
N SER A 76 -22.03 -56.95 23.10
CA SER A 76 -21.06 -57.70 23.92
C SER A 76 -19.71 -58.05 23.29
N ALA A 77 -18.66 -57.68 24.03
CA ALA A 77 -17.25 -57.84 23.70
C ALA A 77 -16.62 -58.99 24.49
N VAL A 78 -15.48 -59.50 24.03
CA VAL A 78 -14.41 -60.06 24.88
C VAL A 78 -13.04 -59.69 24.30
N LEU A 79 -12.10 -59.31 25.17
CA LEU A 79 -10.69 -59.04 24.86
C LEU A 79 -9.87 -60.33 24.71
N ILE A 80 -8.93 -60.37 23.76
CA ILE A 80 -7.80 -61.34 23.79
C ILE A 80 -6.48 -60.59 23.52
N VAL A 81 -5.41 -61.14 24.10
CA VAL A 81 -4.09 -60.56 24.36
C VAL A 81 -3.09 -60.74 23.21
N GLY A 82 -2.24 -59.73 22.99
CA GLY A 82 -0.80 -59.94 22.79
C GLY A 82 -0.20 -59.87 21.38
N GLY A 83 1.11 -59.58 21.34
CA GLY A 83 2.03 -60.12 20.33
C GLY A 83 2.54 -59.17 19.24
N LEU A 84 3.79 -58.72 19.37
CA LEU A 84 4.64 -58.42 18.21
C LEU A 84 4.96 -59.72 17.44
N VAL A 85 5.23 -59.63 16.13
CA VAL A 85 6.54 -59.98 15.49
C VAL A 85 6.42 -60.16 13.95
N ALA A 86 7.25 -59.40 13.24
CA ALA A 86 7.91 -59.60 11.93
C ALA A 86 7.21 -60.23 10.70
N MET A 87 7.27 -59.50 9.58
CA MET A 87 7.79 -59.85 8.22
C MET A 87 7.29 -58.75 7.25
N PHE A 88 8.09 -58.04 6.44
CA PHE A 88 9.48 -58.18 6.00
C PHE A 88 10.27 -56.86 6.10
N VAL A 89 11.54 -56.96 6.49
CA VAL A 89 12.60 -56.06 6.03
C VAL A 89 13.20 -56.68 4.77
N LEU A 90 13.34 -55.91 3.68
CA LEU A 90 14.47 -55.96 2.74
C LEU A 90 14.36 -54.86 1.67
N PHE A 91 15.51 -54.36 1.23
CA PHE A 91 15.72 -53.38 0.14
C PHE A 91 15.21 -51.95 0.34
N GLY A 92 15.83 -51.26 1.31
CA GLY A 92 16.38 -49.93 1.02
C GLY A 92 17.63 -50.01 0.11
N VAL A 93 18.25 -48.86 -0.17
CA VAL A 93 19.46 -48.70 -1.02
C VAL A 93 19.21 -48.93 -2.53
N GLY A 94 18.45 -48.02 -3.16
CA GLY A 94 18.14 -48.13 -4.60
C GLY A 94 17.81 -46.85 -5.38
N LEU A 95 17.89 -45.64 -4.80
CA LEU A 95 17.62 -44.39 -5.55
C LEU A 95 18.34 -43.13 -5.06
N VAL A 96 19.54 -43.28 -4.48
CA VAL A 96 20.38 -42.13 -4.04
C VAL A 96 21.67 -42.00 -4.90
N ALA A 97 21.94 -42.96 -5.79
CA ALA A 97 23.18 -43.02 -6.57
C ALA A 97 23.07 -42.55 -8.04
N LEU A 98 21.87 -42.25 -8.56
CA LEU A 98 21.67 -42.02 -10.02
C LEU A 98 21.67 -40.55 -10.47
N ILE A 99 21.75 -39.57 -9.57
CA ILE A 99 21.78 -38.13 -9.91
C ILE A 99 23.18 -37.51 -9.68
N ALA A 100 24.17 -38.33 -9.32
CA ALA A 100 25.55 -37.89 -9.05
C ALA A 100 26.51 -37.93 -10.27
N ILE A 101 26.07 -38.41 -11.45
CA ILE A 101 26.95 -38.75 -12.59
C ILE A 101 26.63 -37.96 -13.89
N LEU A 102 25.82 -36.88 -13.84
CA LEU A 102 25.57 -36.01 -15.02
C LEU A 102 25.77 -34.50 -14.82
N VAL A 103 26.42 -34.06 -13.74
CA VAL A 103 26.89 -32.66 -13.61
C VAL A 103 28.30 -32.61 -13.00
N LYS A 104 29.32 -32.93 -13.80
CA LYS A 104 30.71 -32.65 -13.41
C LYS A 104 31.66 -32.50 -14.61
N GLN A 105 31.50 -31.41 -15.37
CA GLN A 105 32.57 -30.83 -16.20
C GLN A 105 32.32 -29.33 -16.42
N SER A 106 33.41 -28.56 -16.53
CA SER A 106 33.48 -27.09 -16.63
C SER A 106 33.02 -26.27 -15.41
N SER A 107 33.86 -26.25 -14.37
CA SER A 107 33.91 -25.16 -13.40
C SER A 107 35.01 -24.17 -13.80
N ALA A 108 34.64 -22.91 -14.05
CA ALA A 108 35.54 -21.76 -14.05
C ALA A 108 34.97 -20.70 -13.09
N PRO A 109 35.79 -20.01 -12.28
CA PRO A 109 35.29 -19.14 -11.22
C PRO A 109 34.79 -17.81 -11.80
N THR A 110 33.59 -17.40 -11.38
CA THR A 110 33.13 -16.01 -11.49
C THR A 110 32.86 -15.48 -10.08
N THR A 111 33.31 -14.26 -9.83
CA THR A 111 33.33 -13.60 -8.52
C THR A 111 31.94 -13.33 -7.97
N ASP A 112 31.79 -13.45 -6.65
CA ASP A 112 30.61 -12.96 -5.92
C ASP A 112 30.42 -11.46 -6.14
N GLU A 113 29.34 -11.08 -6.81
CA GLU A 113 28.83 -9.71 -6.82
C GLU A 113 27.33 -9.75 -6.48
N LYS A 114 26.95 -9.03 -5.42
CA LYS A 114 25.56 -8.95 -4.97
C LYS A 114 24.72 -8.21 -6.02
N PRO A 115 23.48 -8.65 -6.31
CA PRO A 115 22.59 -7.89 -7.18
C PRO A 115 22.15 -6.58 -6.51
N ASP A 116 22.64 -5.47 -7.06
CA ASP A 116 22.26 -4.10 -6.66
C ASP A 116 20.80 -3.79 -7.08
N PRO A 117 20.02 -3.00 -6.31
CA PRO A 117 18.66 -2.66 -6.68
C PRO A 117 18.64 -1.64 -7.84
N PHE A 118 18.10 -2.06 -8.98
CA PHE A 118 18.12 -1.28 -10.23
C PHE A 118 17.41 0.08 -10.13
N VAL A 119 18.20 1.15 -10.23
CA VAL A 119 17.75 2.51 -10.51
C VAL A 119 17.58 2.69 -12.02
N PHE A 120 16.44 3.25 -12.46
CA PHE A 120 16.24 3.64 -13.85
C PHE A 120 16.98 4.95 -14.15
N ASN A 121 18.02 4.88 -14.98
CA ASN A 121 18.49 6.03 -15.77
C ASN A 121 18.68 5.58 -17.22
N ASP A 122 18.15 6.38 -18.14
CA ASP A 122 18.21 6.16 -19.58
C ASP A 122 19.24 7.14 -20.19
N LEU A 123 20.01 6.68 -21.17
CA LEU A 123 20.56 7.43 -22.31
C LEU A 123 21.58 6.55 -23.09
N GLY A 124 21.36 6.44 -24.40
CA GLY A 124 22.10 5.52 -25.25
C GLY A 124 23.55 5.93 -25.57
N LYS A 125 24.43 4.92 -25.72
CA LYS A 125 25.79 5.10 -26.24
C LYS A 125 25.85 4.80 -27.74
N LYS A 126 26.21 5.79 -28.55
CA LYS A 126 26.93 5.52 -29.82
C LYS A 126 28.41 5.35 -29.49
N LYS A 127 29.07 4.38 -30.14
CA LYS A 127 30.53 4.37 -30.29
C LYS A 127 30.89 5.18 -31.53
N ASP A 128 32.01 5.89 -31.51
CA ASP A 128 33.14 5.58 -32.42
C ASP A 128 34.38 6.45 -32.15
N ALA A 129 35.54 5.81 -32.33
CA ALA A 129 36.88 6.33 -32.64
C ALA A 129 37.56 7.37 -31.72
N ASP A 130 38.59 6.90 -31.01
CA ASP A 130 39.72 7.71 -30.56
C ASP A 130 40.48 8.37 -31.73
N LYS A 131 41.03 9.57 -31.48
CA LYS A 131 42.32 9.99 -32.06
C LYS A 131 43.05 10.96 -31.14
N ALA A 132 44.21 10.52 -30.64
CA ALA A 132 45.03 11.31 -29.73
C ALA A 132 45.83 12.39 -30.46
N ILE A 133 45.98 13.56 -29.83
CA ILE A 133 47.05 14.52 -30.11
C ILE A 133 47.77 14.79 -28.78
N LYS A 134 49.03 14.36 -28.70
CA LYS A 134 49.93 14.69 -27.59
C LYS A 134 50.69 15.97 -27.92
N ILE A 135 50.72 16.93 -27.01
CA ILE A 135 51.66 18.06 -27.04
C ILE A 135 52.44 18.05 -25.71
N PRO A 136 53.78 18.06 -25.73
CA PRO A 136 54.59 17.97 -24.52
C PRO A 136 54.85 19.36 -23.91
N VAL A 137 54.81 19.47 -22.59
CA VAL A 137 55.32 20.64 -21.85
C VAL A 137 56.31 20.15 -20.78
N LYS A 138 57.47 20.80 -20.72
CA LYS A 138 58.58 20.46 -19.81
C LYS A 138 58.25 20.81 -18.34
N PRO A 139 58.87 20.14 -17.36
CA PRO A 139 58.72 20.50 -15.94
C PRO A 139 59.46 21.80 -15.60
N ILE A 140 58.84 22.64 -14.78
CA ILE A 140 59.41 23.86 -14.19
C ILE A 140 59.72 23.57 -12.69
N PRO A 141 60.80 24.13 -12.10
CA PRO A 141 61.33 23.63 -10.82
C PRO A 141 60.53 24.02 -9.59
N LYS A 142 60.66 23.24 -8.51
CA LYS A 142 60.14 23.56 -7.17
C LYS A 142 60.92 24.73 -6.54
N PRO A 143 60.27 25.75 -5.97
CA PRO A 143 60.88 26.64 -4.99
C PRO A 143 60.93 25.95 -3.62
N ASN A 144 62.06 26.06 -2.92
CA ASN A 144 62.23 25.64 -1.53
C ASN A 144 62.41 26.89 -0.65
N ILE A 145 61.50 27.14 0.30
CA ILE A 145 61.68 28.15 1.36
C ILE A 145 61.12 27.62 2.68
N ASP A 146 61.96 26.94 3.44
CA ASP A 146 61.84 26.91 4.90
C ASP A 146 62.28 28.27 5.46
N ARG A 147 61.39 28.95 6.20
CA ARG A 147 61.70 29.89 7.30
C ARG A 147 60.41 30.34 7.99
N LYS A 148 60.23 29.95 9.26
CA LYS A 148 59.25 30.57 10.16
C LYS A 148 59.76 31.96 10.58
N PRO A 149 58.90 32.99 10.65
CA PRO A 149 59.13 34.17 11.47
C PRO A 149 58.81 33.88 12.94
N ASP A 150 59.61 34.39 13.86
CA ASP A 150 59.31 34.37 15.30
C ASP A 150 58.14 35.30 15.66
N PRO A 151 57.35 34.98 16.69
CA PRO A 151 56.26 35.85 17.15
C PRO A 151 56.77 37.07 17.95
N PRO A 152 56.11 38.24 17.85
CA PRO A 152 56.43 39.40 18.69
C PRO A 152 56.21 39.13 20.18
N ARG A 153 57.05 39.75 21.00
CA ARG A 153 57.17 39.50 22.44
C ARG A 153 56.46 40.57 23.29
N ASP A 154 55.72 40.09 24.29
CA ASP A 154 55.27 40.77 25.52
C ASP A 154 54.54 42.15 25.42
N GLN A 155 53.22 42.14 25.64
CA GLN A 155 52.62 43.02 26.66
C GLN A 155 51.66 42.24 27.58
N LYS A 156 51.79 42.51 28.89
CA LYS A 156 51.31 41.70 30.02
C LYS A 156 49.80 41.45 30.03
N LYS A 157 49.38 40.18 30.08
CA LYS A 157 48.05 39.81 30.60
C LYS A 157 48.02 40.04 32.12
N LYS A 158 46.98 40.73 32.60
CA LYS A 158 46.57 40.72 34.01
C LYS A 158 46.36 39.26 34.44
N LYS A 159 46.87 38.86 35.61
CA LYS A 159 46.42 37.62 36.27
C LYS A 159 44.97 37.84 36.71
N THR A 160 44.03 37.32 35.94
CA THR A 160 42.72 36.97 36.49
C THR A 160 42.92 35.66 37.25
N GLU A 161 42.41 35.61 38.47
CA GLU A 161 42.35 34.43 39.31
C GLU A 161 41.63 33.29 38.55
N PRO A 162 42.10 32.04 38.58
CA PRO A 162 41.43 30.95 37.89
C PRO A 162 40.06 30.73 38.54
N GLU A 163 38.98 30.88 37.77
CA GLU A 163 37.66 30.44 38.20
C GLU A 163 37.75 28.99 38.69
N PRO A 164 37.09 28.64 39.80
CA PRO A 164 37.13 27.29 40.32
C PRO A 164 36.54 26.35 39.26
N LYS A 165 37.37 25.39 38.80
CA LYS A 165 36.87 24.28 37.98
C LYS A 165 35.65 23.69 38.69
N PRO A 166 34.52 23.46 38.00
CA PRO A 166 33.36 22.87 38.64
C PRO A 166 33.79 21.54 39.25
N VAL A 167 33.59 21.40 40.56
CA VAL A 167 33.94 20.20 41.30
C VAL A 167 32.99 19.10 40.85
N VAL A 168 33.43 18.34 39.83
CA VAL A 168 32.86 17.03 39.52
C VAL A 168 33.16 16.19 40.75
N LYS A 169 32.15 16.04 41.63
CA LYS A 169 32.19 15.01 42.67
C LYS A 169 32.43 13.69 41.95
N ASP A 170 33.47 12.96 42.36
CA ASP A 170 33.76 11.64 41.81
C ASP A 170 32.48 10.79 41.82
N LEU A 171 32.13 10.25 40.65
CA LEU A 171 30.97 9.38 40.53
C LEU A 171 31.16 8.19 41.47
N PRO A 172 30.11 7.77 42.22
CA PRO A 172 30.19 6.58 43.05
C PRO A 172 30.70 5.38 42.23
N LYS A 173 31.54 4.52 42.82
CA LYS A 173 32.01 3.30 42.14
C LYS A 173 30.89 2.28 41.92
N GLU A 174 29.84 2.35 42.75
CA GLU A 174 28.62 1.58 42.66
C GLU A 174 27.41 2.47 42.96
N ILE A 175 26.23 2.08 42.49
CA ILE A 175 24.98 2.77 42.83
C ILE A 175 24.66 2.60 44.32
N THR A 176 24.32 3.69 45.02
CA THR A 176 24.00 3.62 46.46
C THR A 176 22.55 3.16 46.68
N PRO A 177 22.17 2.68 47.89
CA PRO A 177 20.79 2.33 48.20
C PRO A 177 19.80 3.49 48.01
N GLU A 178 20.20 4.72 48.32
CA GLU A 178 19.38 5.92 48.18
C GLU A 178 19.13 6.26 46.71
N ILE A 179 20.18 6.19 45.88
CA ILE A 179 20.07 6.39 44.43
C ILE A 179 19.20 5.28 43.83
N THR A 180 19.39 4.03 44.26
CA THR A 180 18.58 2.88 43.83
C THR A 180 17.10 3.10 44.15
N ALA A 181 16.76 3.48 45.39
CA ALA A 181 15.38 3.76 45.79
C ALA A 181 14.76 4.91 44.97
N ARG A 182 15.53 5.99 44.71
CA ARG A 182 15.10 7.11 43.87
C ARG A 182 14.77 6.68 42.44
N VAL A 183 15.62 5.85 41.81
CA VAL A 183 15.38 5.38 40.43
C VAL A 183 14.24 4.36 40.39
N LYS A 184 14.09 3.49 41.39
CA LYS A 184 12.90 2.61 41.52
C LYS A 184 11.59 3.39 41.57
N GLN A 185 11.50 4.42 42.42
CA GLN A 185 10.30 5.29 42.52
C GLN A 185 9.97 6.02 41.21
N THR A 186 10.99 6.27 40.39
CA THR A 186 10.88 6.96 39.09
C THR A 186 10.50 6.00 37.95
N THR A 187 10.75 4.69 38.14
CA THR A 187 10.46 3.63 37.17
C THR A 187 9.03 3.11 37.37
N VAL A 188 8.35 2.79 36.27
CA VAL A 188 6.97 2.29 36.26
C VAL A 188 6.88 0.99 35.49
N TYR A 189 5.99 0.10 35.93
CA TYR A 189 5.57 -1.04 35.12
C TYR A 189 4.37 -0.63 34.26
N LEU A 190 4.36 -1.09 33.01
CA LEU A 190 3.33 -0.78 32.03
C LEU A 190 2.61 -2.05 31.61
N LYS A 191 1.28 -2.00 31.67
CA LYS A 191 0.39 -3.03 31.13
C LYS A 191 -0.52 -2.40 30.09
N VAL A 192 -0.36 -2.83 28.84
CA VAL A 192 -0.97 -2.20 27.66
C VAL A 192 -1.95 -3.19 27.03
N THR A 193 -3.22 -2.78 26.91
CA THR A 193 -4.23 -3.56 26.18
C THR A 193 -4.30 -3.07 24.75
N LEU A 194 -4.02 -3.96 23.80
CA LEU A 194 -4.13 -3.68 22.36
C LEU A 194 -5.58 -3.85 21.87
N PRO A 195 -6.00 -3.22 20.76
CA PRO A 195 -7.35 -3.37 20.23
C PRO A 195 -7.71 -4.80 19.74
N THR A 196 -6.73 -5.71 19.72
CA THR A 196 -6.91 -7.15 19.51
C THR A 196 -7.35 -7.90 20.78
N GLY A 197 -7.33 -7.25 21.95
CA GLY A 197 -7.45 -7.87 23.26
C GLY A 197 -6.14 -8.45 23.81
N GLU A 198 -5.07 -8.44 23.02
CA GLU A 198 -3.74 -8.88 23.47
C GLU A 198 -3.16 -7.90 24.49
N ILE A 199 -2.41 -8.43 25.45
CA ILE A 199 -1.73 -7.64 26.48
C ILE A 199 -0.24 -7.58 26.13
N SER A 200 0.29 -6.36 26.03
CA SER A 200 1.73 -6.10 26.01
C SER A 200 2.17 -5.59 27.38
N GLU A 201 3.34 -6.02 27.84
CA GLU A 201 3.87 -5.67 29.15
C GLU A 201 5.32 -5.20 29.02
N GLY A 202 5.69 -4.21 29.83
CA GLY A 202 7.01 -3.61 29.78
C GLY A 202 7.23 -2.60 30.91
N SER A 203 8.23 -1.75 30.73
CA SER A 203 8.63 -0.73 31.69
C SER A 203 8.58 0.66 31.08
N GLY A 204 8.59 1.67 31.95
CA GLY A 204 8.82 3.06 31.61
C GLY A 204 9.45 3.80 32.77
N PHE A 205 9.70 5.09 32.61
CA PHE A 205 10.17 5.95 33.71
C PHE A 205 9.70 7.39 33.54
N PHE A 206 9.50 8.10 34.65
CA PHE A 206 9.25 9.53 34.62
C PHE A 206 10.50 10.27 34.15
N ALA A 207 10.37 11.14 33.15
CA ALA A 207 11.47 11.90 32.57
C ALA A 207 11.04 13.33 32.29
N LEU A 208 12.02 14.24 32.22
CA LEU A 208 11.86 15.65 31.84
C LEU A 208 10.95 16.51 32.74
N GLU A 209 9.64 16.25 32.72
CA GLU A 209 8.63 17.00 33.48
C GLU A 209 7.73 16.04 34.26
N ARG A 210 7.21 16.49 35.41
CA ARG A 210 6.34 15.68 36.27
C ARG A 210 5.12 15.17 35.51
N GLY A 211 4.93 13.85 35.49
CA GLY A 211 3.80 13.20 34.82
C GLY A 211 4.04 12.83 33.35
N ILE A 212 5.25 12.99 32.80
CA ILE A 212 5.63 12.40 31.51
C ILE A 212 6.45 11.12 31.75
N VAL A 213 5.98 10.01 31.17
CA VAL A 213 6.63 8.71 31.16
C VAL A 213 7.18 8.41 29.77
N ILE A 214 8.43 7.95 29.72
CA ILE A 214 9.08 7.42 28.51
C ILE A 214 9.08 5.90 28.56
N THR A 215 8.87 5.26 27.41
CA THR A 215 8.91 3.81 27.21
C THR A 215 9.27 3.50 25.74
N ASN A 216 9.18 2.26 25.27
CA ASN A 216 9.32 1.93 23.85
C ASN A 216 8.01 2.05 23.05
N ALA A 217 8.12 2.26 21.74
CA ALA A 217 6.97 2.24 20.84
C ALA A 217 6.37 0.82 20.72
N HIS A 218 7.20 -0.23 20.78
CA HIS A 218 6.73 -1.62 20.73
C HIS A 218 5.97 -2.06 21.99
N VAL A 219 6.30 -1.55 23.18
CA VAL A 219 5.56 -1.81 24.43
C VAL A 219 4.15 -1.24 24.34
N LEU A 220 3.97 -0.10 23.67
CA LEU A 220 2.66 0.47 23.37
C LEU A 220 1.92 -0.25 22.22
N GLY A 221 2.51 -1.29 21.62
CA GLY A 221 2.01 -1.97 20.43
C GLY A 221 2.12 -1.18 19.12
N MET A 222 2.73 0.01 19.15
CA MET A 222 2.71 0.98 18.06
C MET A 222 3.97 0.97 17.18
N SER A 223 4.68 -0.16 17.08
CA SER A 223 5.94 -0.28 16.31
C SER A 223 5.81 0.04 14.81
N SER A 224 4.65 -0.20 14.20
CA SER A 224 4.35 0.13 12.80
C SER A 224 3.36 1.31 12.67
N PRO A 225 3.45 2.14 11.61
CA PRO A 225 2.42 3.14 11.28
C PRO A 225 1.02 2.57 11.06
N SER A 226 0.91 1.29 10.67
CA SER A 226 -0.36 0.58 10.50
C SER A 226 -1.03 0.17 11.82
N ASN A 227 -0.28 0.17 12.92
CA ASN A 227 -0.80 -0.31 14.19
C ASN A 227 -1.64 0.80 14.85
N PRO A 228 -2.90 0.52 15.23
CA PRO A 228 -3.71 1.47 15.97
C PRO A 228 -3.09 1.77 17.35
N PRO A 229 -3.41 2.92 17.97
CA PRO A 229 -3.11 3.14 19.38
C PRO A 229 -3.71 2.04 20.27
N PRO A 230 -3.10 1.76 21.44
CA PRO A 230 -3.66 0.82 22.41
C PRO A 230 -5.02 1.29 22.94
N GLU A 231 -5.85 0.34 23.35
CA GLU A 231 -7.15 0.62 24.00
C GLU A 231 -6.94 1.24 25.39
N SER A 232 -5.96 0.73 26.15
CA SER A 232 -5.54 1.33 27.41
C SER A 232 -4.07 1.09 27.72
N VAL A 233 -3.51 1.98 28.55
CA VAL A 233 -2.17 1.88 29.13
C VAL A 233 -2.34 2.02 30.64
N GLU A 234 -2.34 0.91 31.38
CA GLU A 234 -2.24 0.93 32.83
C GLU A 234 -0.78 1.18 33.23
N VAL A 235 -0.56 2.28 33.95
CA VAL A 235 0.73 2.67 34.50
C VAL A 235 0.73 2.35 35.99
N VAL A 236 1.65 1.48 36.41
CA VAL A 236 1.80 1.03 37.79
C VAL A 236 3.06 1.65 38.39
N VAL A 237 2.86 2.62 39.29
CA VAL A 237 3.91 3.31 40.05
C VAL A 237 4.12 2.60 41.37
N ARG A 238 5.38 2.41 41.80
CA ARG A 238 5.71 1.59 42.99
C ARG A 238 5.10 0.18 42.92
N SER A 239 5.16 -0.44 41.72
CA SER A 239 4.69 -1.80 41.49
C SER A 239 5.28 -2.75 42.54
N GLY A 240 4.48 -3.61 43.14
CA GLY A 240 4.92 -4.57 44.15
C GLY A 240 5.49 -3.97 45.44
N GLU A 241 5.29 -2.67 45.71
CA GLU A 241 5.73 -2.00 46.94
C GLU A 241 4.53 -1.48 47.75
N ALA A 242 4.76 -1.13 49.03
CA ALA A 242 3.73 -0.48 49.85
C ALA A 242 3.35 0.88 49.25
N GLY A 243 2.08 1.00 48.83
CA GLY A 243 1.59 2.16 48.10
C GLY A 243 1.71 2.05 46.57
N GLU A 244 1.67 0.84 46.00
CA GLU A 244 1.39 0.66 44.57
C GLU A 244 0.21 1.54 44.12
N LEU A 245 0.41 2.32 43.05
CA LEU A 245 -0.61 3.20 42.47
C LEU A 245 -0.78 2.86 40.99
N LYS A 246 -2.03 2.57 40.61
CA LYS A 246 -2.45 2.32 39.24
C LYS A 246 -3.19 3.52 38.68
N THR A 247 -2.88 3.90 37.45
CA THR A 247 -3.52 5.02 36.75
C THR A 247 -3.46 4.80 35.24
N LEU A 248 -4.31 5.49 34.49
CA LEU A 248 -4.32 5.38 33.03
C LEU A 248 -3.39 6.42 32.41
N GLY A 249 -2.50 5.94 31.54
CA GLY A 249 -1.64 6.74 30.70
C GLY A 249 -2.31 7.12 29.38
N GLN A 250 -2.15 8.38 28.98
CA GLN A 250 -2.51 8.86 27.64
C GLN A 250 -1.26 8.84 26.75
N VAL A 251 -1.25 8.04 25.69
CA VAL A 251 -0.18 8.09 24.68
C VAL A 251 -0.23 9.46 23.98
N LEU A 252 0.86 10.23 24.05
CA LEU A 252 1.01 11.50 23.32
C LEU A 252 1.59 11.28 21.92
N GLY A 253 2.43 10.26 21.76
CA GLY A 253 3.00 9.88 20.47
C GLY A 253 4.10 8.83 20.59
N VAL A 254 4.53 8.31 19.44
CA VAL A 254 5.68 7.39 19.32
C VAL A 254 6.63 7.83 18.19
N ASP A 255 7.94 7.86 18.47
CA ASP A 255 8.99 7.89 17.44
C ASP A 255 9.40 6.45 17.14
N ARG A 256 8.83 5.91 16.05
CA ARG A 256 9.08 4.54 15.61
C ARG A 256 10.50 4.32 15.09
N ALA A 257 11.19 5.36 14.63
CA ALA A 257 12.57 5.24 14.16
C ALA A 257 13.55 4.99 15.32
N SER A 258 13.25 5.54 16.50
CA SER A 258 14.01 5.33 17.74
C SER A 258 13.41 4.27 18.66
N ASP A 259 12.25 3.69 18.30
CA ASP A 259 11.40 2.85 19.16
C ASP A 259 11.16 3.48 20.54
N LEU A 260 10.76 4.76 20.57
CA LEU A 260 10.44 5.49 21.79
C LEU A 260 8.96 5.92 21.80
N GLY A 261 8.34 5.87 22.97
CA GLY A 261 6.96 6.29 23.22
C GLY A 261 6.88 7.28 24.38
N VAL A 262 5.99 8.25 24.25
CA VAL A 262 5.73 9.30 25.25
C VAL A 262 4.31 9.16 25.78
N VAL A 263 4.18 8.94 27.08
CA VAL A 263 2.90 8.74 27.78
C VAL A 263 2.72 9.81 28.84
N ARG A 264 1.57 10.49 28.85
CA ARG A 264 1.19 11.43 29.90
C ARG A 264 0.35 10.73 30.96
N VAL A 265 0.72 10.95 32.21
CA VAL A 265 0.13 10.29 33.38
C VAL A 265 -0.34 11.36 34.35
N LYS A 266 -1.61 11.28 34.76
CA LYS A 266 -2.19 12.18 35.78
C LYS A 266 -2.08 11.51 37.15
N LEU A 267 -1.32 12.14 38.04
CA LEU A 267 -1.14 11.78 39.44
C LEU A 267 -1.22 13.06 40.28
N ALA A 268 -1.69 12.95 41.53
CA ALA A 268 -1.69 14.09 42.46
C ALA A 268 -0.26 14.50 42.86
N ALA A 269 0.62 13.53 43.04
CA ALA A 269 2.04 13.72 43.35
C ALA A 269 2.90 12.77 42.49
N PRO A 270 3.12 13.06 41.19
CA PRO A 270 4.01 12.26 40.35
C PRO A 270 5.46 12.32 40.87
N PRO A 271 6.21 11.20 40.80
CA PRO A 271 7.64 11.17 41.08
C PRO A 271 8.43 12.28 40.34
N PRO A 272 9.58 12.72 40.88
CA PRO A 272 10.47 13.60 40.14
C PRO A 272 10.97 12.89 38.86
N PRO A 273 11.22 13.63 37.77
CA PRO A 273 11.78 13.06 36.56
C PRO A 273 13.22 12.57 36.78
N LEU A 274 13.62 11.53 36.05
CA LEU A 274 15.00 11.04 36.03
C LEU A 274 15.93 12.09 35.38
N GLU A 275 17.06 12.36 36.04
CA GLU A 275 18.14 13.19 35.48
C GLU A 275 18.74 12.51 34.24
N MET A 276 19.04 13.28 33.19
CA MET A 276 19.70 12.78 31.98
C MET A 276 21.12 13.34 31.90
N GLU A 277 22.10 12.51 31.56
CA GLU A 277 23.49 12.93 31.40
C GLU A 277 23.76 13.22 29.92
N ILE A 278 23.71 14.51 29.54
CA ILE A 278 23.72 14.94 28.13
C ILE A 278 25.14 15.32 27.67
N ASP A 279 25.99 15.80 28.58
CA ASP A 279 27.33 16.28 28.26
C ASP A 279 28.45 15.26 28.52
N ALA A 280 28.21 14.23 29.35
CA ALA A 280 29.18 13.15 29.53
C ALA A 280 28.89 12.05 28.51
N LYS A 281 29.86 11.75 27.66
CA LYS A 281 29.73 10.69 26.66
C LYS A 281 29.66 9.33 27.33
N THR A 282 28.69 8.51 26.92
CA THR A 282 28.70 7.07 27.17
C THR A 282 29.99 6.45 26.61
N PHE A 283 30.61 5.53 27.34
CA PHE A 283 31.84 4.85 26.93
C PHE A 283 31.77 3.33 27.13
N GLN A 284 32.62 2.58 26.43
CA GLN A 284 32.72 1.13 26.61
C GLN A 284 33.26 0.79 28.01
N ASP A 285 32.83 -0.34 28.57
CA ASP A 285 33.13 -0.82 29.93
C ASP A 285 32.57 0.06 31.06
N GLN A 286 31.77 1.09 30.72
CA GLN A 286 31.03 1.88 31.69
C GLN A 286 30.03 1.00 32.45
N LYS A 287 30.14 0.99 33.79
CA LYS A 287 29.22 0.29 34.68
C LYS A 287 27.88 1.02 34.75
N VAL A 288 26.80 0.29 34.49
CA VAL A 288 25.43 0.82 34.43
C VAL A 288 24.44 -0.16 35.07
N TYR A 289 23.23 0.31 35.37
CA TYR A 289 22.19 -0.47 36.04
C TYR A 289 20.89 -0.38 35.26
N VAL A 290 20.30 -1.54 34.98
CA VAL A 290 18.99 -1.69 34.31
C VAL A 290 17.89 -1.73 35.38
N PHE A 291 16.87 -0.89 35.23
CA PHE A 291 15.69 -0.89 36.10
C PHE A 291 14.45 -1.35 35.33
N GLY A 292 13.72 -2.29 35.93
CA GLY A 292 12.51 -2.91 35.39
C GLY A 292 11.91 -3.90 36.40
N PRO A 293 10.85 -4.65 36.05
CA PRO A 293 10.37 -5.76 36.89
C PRO A 293 11.47 -6.81 37.09
N PRO A 294 11.32 -7.75 38.05
CA PRO A 294 12.23 -8.89 38.15
C PRO A 294 12.09 -9.84 36.95
N GLU A 295 13.03 -10.77 36.78
CA GLU A 295 12.87 -11.85 35.79
C GLU A 295 11.61 -12.68 36.08
N PRO A 296 10.92 -13.23 35.06
CA PRO A 296 9.76 -14.10 35.26
C PRO A 296 10.01 -15.34 36.13
N THR A 297 11.28 -15.71 36.33
CA THR A 297 11.76 -16.80 37.18
C THR A 297 11.89 -16.41 38.66
N GLN A 298 11.87 -15.10 38.98
CA GLN A 298 12.08 -14.56 40.32
C GLN A 298 10.73 -14.15 40.95
N PRO A 299 10.50 -14.42 42.24
CA PRO A 299 9.26 -14.05 42.90
C PRO A 299 9.19 -12.54 43.19
N GLY A 300 8.10 -11.89 42.75
CA GLY A 300 7.80 -10.49 43.06
C GLY A 300 7.30 -9.69 41.86
N LYS A 301 6.94 -8.43 42.10
CA LYS A 301 6.60 -7.43 41.06
C LYS A 301 7.30 -6.09 41.26
N SER A 302 8.20 -6.04 42.24
CA SER A 302 8.91 -4.84 42.68
C SER A 302 10.07 -4.55 41.74
N ILE A 303 10.20 -3.30 41.31
CA ILE A 303 11.26 -2.90 40.37
C ILE A 303 12.63 -3.29 40.93
N THR A 304 13.45 -3.97 40.13
CA THR A 304 14.83 -4.38 40.47
C THR A 304 15.85 -3.39 39.90
N ALA A 305 17.13 -3.60 40.24
CA ALA A 305 18.25 -2.83 39.73
C ALA A 305 19.38 -3.79 39.36
N ASN A 306 19.42 -4.22 38.09
CA ASN A 306 20.34 -5.25 37.62
C ASN A 306 21.66 -4.59 37.15
N PRO A 307 22.81 -4.89 37.77
CA PRO A 307 24.11 -4.35 37.32
C PRO A 307 24.52 -4.95 35.97
N THR A 308 25.11 -4.13 35.10
CA THR A 308 25.70 -4.55 33.83
C THR A 308 26.77 -3.56 33.36
N THR A 309 27.36 -3.77 32.19
CA THR A 309 28.35 -2.89 31.58
C THR A 309 28.00 -2.60 30.12
N VAL A 310 28.40 -1.42 29.62
CA VAL A 310 28.34 -1.08 28.20
C VAL A 310 29.38 -1.91 27.44
N SER A 311 28.95 -2.88 26.64
CA SER A 311 29.83 -3.79 25.90
C SER A 311 30.26 -3.23 24.54
N SER A 312 29.44 -2.39 23.91
CA SER A 312 29.73 -1.79 22.60
C SER A 312 28.86 -0.57 22.33
N LEU A 313 29.39 0.37 21.56
CA LEU A 313 28.66 1.52 21.02
C LEU A 313 28.47 1.32 19.50
N ARG A 314 27.25 1.51 19.01
CA ARG A 314 26.89 1.32 17.59
C ARG A 314 26.51 2.65 16.99
N ASP A 315 27.39 3.22 16.18
CA ASP A 315 27.08 4.43 15.40
C ASP A 315 26.30 4.09 14.13
N ASN A 316 25.49 5.04 13.65
CA ASN A 316 24.88 4.99 12.33
C ASN A 316 25.88 5.42 11.23
N THR A 317 25.43 5.42 9.97
CA THR A 317 26.23 5.81 8.80
C THR A 317 26.78 7.24 8.83
N ASN A 318 26.28 8.08 9.75
CA ASN A 318 26.67 9.48 9.89
C ASN A 318 27.66 9.68 11.06
N GLY A 319 28.10 8.62 11.74
CA GLY A 319 28.97 8.69 12.91
C GLY A 319 28.26 9.20 14.18
N VAL A 320 26.93 9.06 14.25
CA VAL A 320 26.12 9.42 15.41
C VAL A 320 25.68 8.15 16.13
N LEU A 321 25.82 8.12 17.45
CA LEU A 321 25.46 6.97 18.28
C LEU A 321 24.00 6.55 18.08
N ASP A 322 23.80 5.35 17.55
CA ASP A 322 22.49 4.79 17.23
C ASP A 322 21.94 3.92 18.36
N ARG A 323 22.78 3.02 18.89
CA ARG A 323 22.44 2.07 19.95
C ARG A 323 23.62 1.85 20.89
N ILE A 324 23.31 1.68 22.18
CA ILE A 324 24.24 1.18 23.19
C ILE A 324 23.99 -0.33 23.31
N GLN A 325 25.03 -1.16 23.30
CA GLN A 325 24.96 -2.58 23.61
C GLN A 325 25.47 -2.78 25.04
N VAL A 326 24.76 -3.57 25.86
CA VAL A 326 25.26 -3.97 27.18
C VAL A 326 25.75 -5.42 27.16
N SER A 327 26.37 -5.88 28.25
CA SER A 327 26.84 -7.26 28.39
C SER A 327 25.69 -8.22 28.68
N GLU A 328 25.07 -8.10 29.85
CA GLU A 328 24.01 -9.01 30.35
C GLU A 328 22.95 -8.23 31.15
N GLY A 329 22.04 -8.91 31.87
CA GLY A 329 21.11 -8.29 32.84
C GLY A 329 19.81 -7.68 32.28
N MET A 330 19.54 -7.86 30.98
CA MET A 330 18.26 -7.51 30.34
C MET A 330 17.41 -8.74 30.05
N HIS A 331 16.12 -8.66 30.36
CA HIS A 331 15.14 -9.73 30.10
C HIS A 331 13.79 -9.15 29.63
N LEU A 332 12.84 -10.03 29.30
CA LEU A 332 11.48 -9.65 28.97
C LEU A 332 10.83 -8.88 30.14
N GLY A 333 10.18 -7.75 29.85
CA GLY A 333 9.64 -6.81 30.85
C GLY A 333 10.50 -5.55 31.06
N ASN A 334 11.81 -5.61 30.81
CA ASN A 334 12.68 -4.43 30.96
C ASN A 334 12.59 -3.45 29.80
N SER A 335 12.05 -3.84 28.64
CA SER A 335 11.79 -2.95 27.50
C SER A 335 11.12 -1.64 27.95
N GLY A 336 11.70 -0.50 27.58
CA GLY A 336 11.22 0.83 27.94
C GLY A 336 11.70 1.34 29.31
N GLY A 337 12.30 0.48 30.14
CA GLY A 337 12.88 0.83 31.44
C GLY A 337 14.21 1.59 31.30
N PRO A 338 14.60 2.41 32.29
CA PRO A 338 15.81 3.21 32.22
C PRO A 338 17.06 2.39 32.53
N ILE A 339 18.14 2.75 31.85
CA ILE A 339 19.51 2.34 32.16
C ILE A 339 20.21 3.57 32.72
N VAL A 340 20.82 3.44 33.89
CA VAL A 340 21.47 4.55 34.59
C VAL A 340 22.93 4.29 34.92
N ASN A 341 23.71 5.35 35.02
CA ASN A 341 25.07 5.31 35.58
C ASN A 341 25.02 5.14 37.12
N THR A 342 26.18 5.08 37.78
CA THR A 342 26.28 4.95 39.25
C THR A 342 25.75 6.14 40.05
N ALA A 343 25.56 7.32 39.43
CA ALA A 343 24.87 8.46 40.03
C ALA A 343 23.35 8.43 39.84
N GLY A 344 22.81 7.44 39.11
CA GLY A 344 21.38 7.33 38.80
C GLY A 344 20.91 8.26 37.68
N ARG A 345 21.83 8.74 36.82
CA ARG A 345 21.47 9.52 35.61
C ARG A 345 21.27 8.59 34.42
N LEU A 346 20.27 8.89 33.59
CA LEU A 346 19.93 8.14 32.39
C LEU A 346 21.09 8.12 31.39
N VAL A 347 21.48 6.91 30.99
CA VAL A 347 22.42 6.58 29.91
C VAL A 347 21.65 6.09 28.67
N GLY A 348 20.54 5.37 28.86
CA GLY A 348 19.68 4.96 27.77
C GLY A 348 18.40 4.24 28.20
N VAL A 349 17.58 3.85 27.22
CA VAL A 349 16.30 3.13 27.43
C VAL A 349 16.44 1.71 26.90
N CYS A 350 16.14 0.71 27.72
CA CYS A 350 16.22 -0.70 27.33
C CYS A 350 15.37 -0.97 26.07
N MET A 351 15.93 -1.69 25.11
CA MET A 351 15.34 -1.99 23.80
C MET A 351 15.63 -3.45 23.42
N ARG A 352 14.67 -4.10 22.77
CA ARG A 352 14.90 -5.43 22.17
C ARG A 352 15.41 -5.30 20.73
N GLY A 353 16.56 -5.90 20.42
CA GLY A 353 16.96 -6.09 19.03
C GLY A 353 15.98 -7.01 18.28
N ALA A 354 15.54 -6.60 17.08
CA ALA A 354 14.50 -7.30 16.32
C ALA A 354 15.05 -8.31 15.29
N ASP A 355 16.32 -8.20 14.91
CA ASP A 355 16.83 -8.69 13.62
C ASP A 355 17.72 -9.95 13.69
N ASP A 356 17.74 -10.66 14.83
CA ASP A 356 18.63 -11.83 15.00
C ASP A 356 17.96 -12.95 15.82
N ALA A 357 18.39 -14.20 15.61
CA ALA A 357 17.85 -15.37 16.31
C ALA A 357 18.18 -15.40 17.82
N ALA A 358 19.07 -14.52 18.26
CA ALA A 358 19.38 -14.26 19.67
C ALA A 358 18.96 -12.83 20.05
N VAL A 359 18.27 -12.68 21.17
CA VAL A 359 17.88 -11.37 21.74
C VAL A 359 19.14 -10.64 22.23
N LYS A 360 19.65 -9.70 21.43
CA LYS A 360 20.78 -8.86 21.82
C LYS A 360 20.30 -7.72 22.75
N PRO A 361 20.98 -7.49 23.89
CA PRO A 361 20.58 -6.49 24.87
C PRO A 361 21.06 -5.10 24.41
N PHE A 362 20.16 -4.33 23.83
CA PHE A 362 20.42 -2.99 23.30
C PHE A 362 19.69 -1.91 24.10
N ALA A 363 20.12 -0.67 23.93
CA ALA A 363 19.46 0.49 24.48
C ALA A 363 19.47 1.67 23.51
N VAL A 364 18.41 2.48 23.59
CA VAL A 364 18.31 3.78 22.92
C VAL A 364 19.11 4.82 23.74
N PRO A 365 20.10 5.52 23.18
CA PRO A 365 20.89 6.53 23.90
C PRO A 365 20.02 7.66 24.49
N ALA A 366 20.41 8.18 25.66
CA ALA A 366 19.71 9.26 26.35
C ALA A 366 19.58 10.55 25.49
N GLU A 367 20.54 10.82 24.60
CA GLU A 367 20.52 11.95 23.69
C GLU A 367 19.34 11.86 22.70
N LYS A 368 19.00 10.65 22.23
CA LYS A 368 17.82 10.43 21.38
C LYS A 368 16.52 10.63 22.15
N VAL A 369 16.46 10.19 23.41
CA VAL A 369 15.31 10.44 24.30
C VAL A 369 15.04 11.94 24.39
N ARG A 370 16.09 12.73 24.59
CA ARG A 370 16.01 14.18 24.61
C ARG A 370 15.47 14.78 23.30
N HIS A 371 15.96 14.35 22.14
CA HIS A 371 15.47 14.84 20.83
C HIS A 371 14.01 14.48 20.56
N VAL A 372 13.60 13.26 20.93
CA VAL A 372 12.20 12.79 20.83
C VAL A 372 11.26 13.61 21.70
N ILE A 373 11.76 14.09 22.84
CA ILE A 373 11.00 14.90 23.81
C ILE A 373 10.93 16.39 23.45
N GLU A 374 12.04 16.98 23.01
CA GLU A 374 12.13 18.42 22.69
C GLU A 374 11.52 18.79 21.34
N GLY A 375 11.36 17.81 20.47
CA GLY A 375 10.86 17.98 19.11
C GLY A 375 11.96 17.71 18.07
N ARG A 376 11.71 16.80 17.12
CA ARG A 376 12.69 16.47 16.06
C ARG A 376 12.06 16.24 14.69
N PHE A 377 12.86 16.38 13.65
CA PHE A 377 12.46 16.01 12.29
C PHE A 377 12.30 14.50 12.13
N ALA A 378 11.19 14.09 11.51
CA ALA A 378 10.84 12.69 11.25
C ALA A 378 10.78 12.34 9.75
N ASP A 379 10.34 13.27 8.90
CA ASP A 379 10.27 13.10 7.43
C ASP A 379 10.43 14.46 6.73
N ALA A 380 10.95 14.46 5.50
CA ALA A 380 11.19 15.64 4.70
C ALA A 380 10.90 15.34 3.22
N LYS A 381 9.98 16.11 2.62
CA LYS A 381 9.53 15.91 1.23
C LYS A 381 9.51 17.23 0.48
N PHE A 382 9.97 17.18 -0.75
CA PHE A 382 9.83 18.27 -1.73
C PHE A 382 8.61 18.01 -2.61
N GLY A 383 7.88 19.07 -2.95
CA GLY A 383 6.85 19.05 -3.99
C GLY A 383 7.44 19.39 -5.36
N GLU A 384 6.57 19.70 -6.32
CA GLU A 384 7.02 20.17 -7.63
C GLU A 384 7.57 21.59 -7.51
N GLY A 385 8.86 21.76 -7.76
CA GLY A 385 9.47 23.08 -7.93
C GLY A 385 8.79 23.85 -9.06
N PHE A 386 8.58 25.15 -8.89
CA PHE A 386 7.83 25.96 -9.83
C PHE A 386 8.37 27.38 -9.94
N THR A 387 8.00 28.06 -11.02
CA THR A 387 8.18 29.50 -11.24
C THR A 387 6.81 30.18 -11.22
N GLN A 388 6.71 31.29 -10.50
CA GLN A 388 5.53 32.15 -10.48
C GLN A 388 5.99 33.61 -10.41
N PHE A 389 5.48 34.47 -11.30
CA PHE A 389 5.91 35.87 -11.43
C PHE A 389 7.43 36.04 -11.56
N GLY A 390 8.10 35.15 -12.31
CA GLY A 390 9.56 35.14 -12.50
C GLY A 390 10.38 34.59 -11.33
N VAL A 391 9.78 34.29 -10.17
CA VAL A 391 10.47 33.76 -9.00
C VAL A 391 10.36 32.23 -8.97
N ALA A 392 11.51 31.55 -8.93
CA ALA A 392 11.61 30.11 -8.70
C ALA A 392 11.36 29.78 -7.22
N ARG A 393 10.60 28.72 -6.95
CA ARG A 393 10.23 28.26 -5.61
C ARG A 393 10.18 26.74 -5.51
N MET A 394 10.40 26.22 -4.31
CA MET A 394 10.28 24.81 -3.97
C MET A 394 9.25 24.63 -2.85
N PRO A 395 8.12 23.94 -3.08
CA PRO A 395 7.25 23.50 -2.00
C PRO A 395 8.00 22.49 -1.13
N VAL A 396 8.03 22.74 0.18
CA VAL A 396 8.61 21.80 1.17
C VAL A 396 7.54 21.38 2.16
N ARG A 397 7.60 20.11 2.57
CA ARG A 397 6.78 19.56 3.65
C ARG A 397 7.68 18.73 4.58
N TYR A 398 7.72 19.14 5.84
CA TYR A 398 8.47 18.47 6.90
C TYR A 398 7.49 17.89 7.91
N VAL A 399 7.72 16.65 8.36
CA VAL A 399 7.03 16.08 9.53
C VAL A 399 7.97 16.18 10.71
N CYS A 400 7.45 16.71 11.82
CA CYS A 400 8.14 16.73 13.10
C CYS A 400 7.42 15.80 14.07
N PHE A 401 8.20 15.09 14.89
CA PHE A 401 7.67 14.45 16.08
C PHE A 401 7.77 15.45 17.24
N ASP A 402 6.63 15.92 17.74
CA ASP A 402 6.53 16.95 18.77
C ASP A 402 5.35 16.66 19.73
N PRO A 403 5.46 15.63 20.59
CA PRO A 403 4.36 15.17 21.45
C PRO A 403 4.02 16.13 22.59
N LEU A 404 4.90 17.11 22.87
CA LEU A 404 4.75 18.07 23.95
C LEU A 404 4.49 19.51 23.47
N ASN A 405 4.33 19.73 22.16
CA ASN A 405 4.14 21.04 21.54
C ASN A 405 5.25 22.04 21.96
N ARG A 406 6.50 21.60 21.81
CA ARG A 406 7.74 22.29 22.22
C ARG A 406 8.46 22.97 21.07
N ILE A 407 8.15 22.66 19.81
CA ILE A 407 8.67 23.44 18.67
C ILE A 407 8.00 24.83 18.70
N ARG A 408 8.81 25.88 18.57
CA ARG A 408 8.36 27.29 18.63
C ARG A 408 8.53 28.00 17.31
N GLU A 409 9.63 27.73 16.61
CA GLU A 409 9.89 28.27 15.29
C GLU A 409 10.35 27.15 14.37
N MET A 410 9.99 27.25 13.09
CA MET A 410 10.57 26.43 12.05
C MET A 410 11.00 27.32 10.87
N LYS A 411 12.18 27.02 10.33
CA LYS A 411 12.81 27.65 9.18
C LYS A 411 13.32 26.59 8.22
N VAL A 412 13.70 27.02 7.03
CA VAL A 412 14.48 26.25 6.06
C VAL A 412 15.59 27.13 5.52
N GLU A 413 16.81 26.62 5.56
CA GLU A 413 17.97 27.21 4.91
C GLU A 413 18.09 26.63 3.50
N VAL A 414 18.24 27.49 2.50
CA VAL A 414 18.40 27.12 1.08
C VAL A 414 19.67 27.74 0.50
N TRP A 415 20.40 26.97 -0.31
CA TRP A 415 21.59 27.44 -1.03
C TRP A 415 21.80 26.65 -2.33
N ALA A 416 22.63 27.17 -3.23
CA ALA A 416 23.14 26.45 -4.38
C ALA A 416 24.50 25.81 -4.03
N GLY A 417 24.73 24.56 -4.43
CA GLY A 417 25.99 23.86 -4.14
C GLY A 417 26.19 22.66 -5.05
N ALA A 418 27.34 21.99 -4.95
CA ALA A 418 27.61 20.78 -5.73
C ALA A 418 26.59 19.65 -5.41
N PRO A 419 26.21 18.80 -6.39
CA PRO A 419 25.37 17.64 -6.13
C PRO A 419 26.09 16.61 -5.24
N GLY A 420 25.35 15.94 -4.37
CA GLY A 420 25.90 14.96 -3.45
C GLY A 420 24.85 14.20 -2.63
N LYS A 421 25.31 13.30 -1.76
CA LYS A 421 24.47 12.61 -0.78
C LYS A 421 23.96 13.59 0.29
N SER A 422 22.79 13.32 0.87
CA SER A 422 22.22 14.10 1.97
C SER A 422 23.25 14.39 3.08
N ARG A 423 23.31 15.64 3.56
CA ARG A 423 24.16 15.99 4.71
C ARG A 423 23.38 15.64 5.99
N PRO A 424 24.05 15.12 7.03
CA PRO A 424 23.37 14.69 8.25
C PRO A 424 22.70 15.85 9.00
N ASP A 425 21.78 15.48 9.89
CA ASP A 425 21.26 16.34 10.94
C ASP A 425 22.34 16.70 11.97
N SER A 426 22.15 17.82 12.67
CA SER A 426 23.15 18.38 13.58
C SER A 426 22.54 19.22 14.71
N LEU A 427 23.17 19.11 15.88
CA LEU A 427 22.89 19.91 17.08
C LEU A 427 23.68 21.23 17.12
N LYS A 428 24.56 21.43 16.16
CA LYS A 428 25.41 22.62 16.00
C LYS A 428 25.25 23.14 14.57
N GLU A 429 25.40 24.45 14.42
CA GLU A 429 25.27 25.11 13.12
C GLU A 429 26.24 24.48 12.09
N PRO A 430 25.74 23.84 11.01
CA PRO A 430 26.60 23.13 10.07
C PRO A 430 27.45 24.11 9.25
N GLN A 431 28.76 23.86 9.17
CA GLN A 431 29.65 24.66 8.33
C GLN A 431 29.26 24.56 6.84
N ALA A 432 29.45 25.66 6.10
CA ALA A 432 29.33 25.66 4.64
C ALA A 432 30.50 24.87 4.01
N LEU A 433 30.22 24.14 2.93
CA LEU A 433 31.25 23.46 2.15
C LEU A 433 31.81 24.41 1.08
N LEU A 434 33.04 24.14 0.64
CA LEU A 434 33.65 24.89 -0.45
C LEU A 434 32.79 24.78 -1.72
N GLY A 435 32.35 25.91 -2.26
CA GLY A 435 31.47 25.98 -3.43
C GLY A 435 29.96 26.00 -3.12
N ASP A 436 29.56 26.00 -1.85
CA ASP A 436 28.21 26.42 -1.45
C ASP A 436 28.04 27.94 -1.62
N SER A 437 26.88 28.38 -2.09
CA SER A 437 26.47 29.79 -2.02
C SER A 437 26.14 30.19 -0.57
N PRO A 438 26.04 31.50 -0.27
CA PRO A 438 25.45 31.96 0.99
C PRO A 438 24.07 31.31 1.22
N ARG A 439 23.81 30.88 2.45
CA ARG A 439 22.52 30.29 2.85
C ARG A 439 21.48 31.39 3.02
N GLN A 440 20.30 31.18 2.45
CA GLN A 440 19.13 32.04 2.63
C GLN A 440 18.16 31.33 3.58
N SER A 441 17.67 32.01 4.61
CA SER A 441 16.76 31.41 5.60
C SER A 441 15.33 31.91 5.39
N HIS A 442 14.38 30.99 5.33
CA HIS A 442 12.97 31.28 5.12
C HIS A 442 12.11 30.65 6.22
N ALA A 443 11.09 31.37 6.68
CA ALA A 443 10.13 30.84 7.66
C ALA A 443 9.31 29.69 7.08
N VAL A 444 8.99 28.71 7.93
CA VAL A 444 8.15 27.55 7.61
C VAL A 444 6.91 27.58 8.50
N THR A 445 5.72 27.54 7.89
CA THR A 445 4.47 27.47 8.64
C THR A 445 4.34 26.10 9.29
N TYR A 446 4.47 26.06 10.61
CA TYR A 446 4.42 24.83 11.41
C TYR A 446 3.09 24.73 12.16
N GLN A 447 2.33 23.66 11.90
CA GLN A 447 1.06 23.35 12.58
C GLN A 447 0.89 21.83 12.72
N ASN A 448 0.42 21.35 13.86
CA ASN A 448 0.05 19.94 14.10
C ASN A 448 1.15 18.92 13.69
N GLY A 449 2.42 19.19 14.03
CA GLY A 449 3.54 18.32 13.66
C GLY A 449 3.97 18.39 12.19
N VAL A 450 3.47 19.36 11.41
CA VAL A 450 3.80 19.50 9.99
C VAL A 450 4.26 20.93 9.68
N GLY A 451 5.47 21.07 9.15
CA GLY A 451 6.00 22.31 8.59
C GLY A 451 5.78 22.37 7.07
N THR A 452 5.31 23.51 6.54
CA THR A 452 5.16 23.75 5.09
C THR A 452 5.60 25.14 4.66
N ALA A 453 6.18 25.27 3.47
CA ALA A 453 6.52 26.54 2.82
C ALA A 453 6.69 26.40 1.30
N ASP A 454 6.41 27.47 0.54
CA ASP A 454 6.82 27.62 -0.86
C ASP A 454 8.12 28.47 -0.89
N VAL A 455 9.25 27.80 -0.69
CA VAL A 455 10.58 28.37 -0.43
C VAL A 455 11.15 29.03 -1.68
N PRO A 456 11.51 30.32 -1.69
CA PRO A 456 12.26 30.93 -2.79
C PRO A 456 13.56 30.17 -3.07
N LEU A 457 13.91 30.00 -4.34
CA LEU A 457 15.17 29.38 -4.74
C LEU A 457 16.20 30.46 -5.13
N PRO A 458 17.47 30.34 -4.69
CA PRO A 458 18.54 31.26 -5.09
C PRO A 458 18.90 31.10 -6.56
N THR A 459 19.81 31.92 -7.09
CA THR A 459 20.40 31.69 -8.41
C THR A 459 21.26 30.41 -8.40
N LEU A 460 21.09 29.56 -9.41
CA LEU A 460 21.82 28.30 -9.55
C LEU A 460 23.01 28.46 -10.49
N GLY A 461 24.22 28.13 -10.03
CA GLY A 461 25.42 28.07 -10.87
C GLY A 461 25.46 26.82 -11.75
N VAL A 462 26.34 26.83 -12.77
CA VAL A 462 26.51 25.71 -13.69
C VAL A 462 26.94 24.45 -12.94
N GLY A 463 26.19 23.36 -13.12
CA GLY A 463 26.46 22.07 -12.48
C GLY A 463 26.11 21.98 -10.99
N GLN A 464 25.53 23.04 -10.40
CA GLN A 464 25.03 23.02 -9.02
C GLN A 464 23.61 22.46 -8.94
N VAL A 465 23.19 22.13 -7.72
CA VAL A 465 21.81 21.82 -7.31
C VAL A 465 21.40 22.67 -6.12
N TYR A 466 20.09 22.78 -5.87
CA TYR A 466 19.61 23.41 -4.65
C TYR A 466 19.72 22.43 -3.47
N TRP A 467 20.17 22.95 -2.34
CA TRP A 467 20.17 22.26 -1.05
C TRP A 467 19.15 22.92 -0.16
N LEU A 468 18.34 22.13 0.56
CA LEU A 468 17.37 22.62 1.53
C LEU A 468 17.58 21.87 2.86
N GLN A 469 17.81 22.62 3.94
CA GLN A 469 18.00 22.10 5.29
C GLN A 469 16.95 22.71 6.23
N PRO A 470 16.03 21.91 6.81
CA PRO A 470 15.09 22.42 7.79
C PRO A 470 15.81 22.72 9.11
N VAL A 471 15.37 23.77 9.79
CA VAL A 471 15.86 24.20 11.10
C VAL A 471 14.66 24.39 12.01
N LEU A 472 14.68 23.81 13.21
CA LEU A 472 13.66 24.06 14.24
C LEU A 472 14.31 24.73 15.44
N THR A 473 13.52 25.51 16.16
CA THR A 473 13.88 26.11 17.44
C THR A 473 12.88 25.61 18.49
N ASN A 474 13.38 24.99 19.57
CA ASN A 474 12.56 24.46 20.65
C ASN A 474 12.11 25.57 21.64
N LEU A 475 11.37 25.19 22.69
CA LEU A 475 10.91 26.10 23.75
C LEU A 475 12.05 26.75 24.57
N ASN A 476 13.23 26.13 24.64
CA ASN A 476 14.39 26.66 25.35
C ASN A 476 15.19 27.67 24.51
N GLY A 477 14.93 27.76 23.19
CA GLY A 477 15.72 28.54 22.24
C GLY A 477 16.84 27.75 21.55
N ASP A 478 16.99 26.45 21.83
CA ASP A 478 17.97 25.58 21.18
C ASP A 478 17.59 25.35 19.71
N ARG A 479 18.58 25.42 18.81
CA ARG A 479 18.41 25.23 17.37
C ARG A 479 18.88 23.85 16.93
N TYR A 480 18.08 23.18 16.09
CA TYR A 480 18.37 21.87 15.54
C TYR A 480 18.25 21.91 14.01
N TRP A 481 19.29 21.46 13.32
CA TRP A 481 19.30 21.34 11.86
C TRP A 481 18.96 19.90 11.49
N GLY A 482 17.92 19.70 10.69
CA GLY A 482 17.61 18.40 10.10
C GLY A 482 18.58 18.03 8.98
N PRO A 483 18.37 16.89 8.31
CA PRO A 483 19.20 16.50 7.17
C PRO A 483 19.06 17.53 6.04
N ALA A 484 20.18 17.94 5.45
CA ALA A 484 20.16 18.76 4.23
C ALA A 484 19.96 17.85 3.02
N LEU A 485 18.93 18.12 2.24
CA LEU A 485 18.58 17.35 1.04
C LEU A 485 18.84 18.17 -0.22
N ALA A 486 19.51 17.54 -1.19
CA ALA A 486 19.75 18.12 -2.50
C ALA A 486 18.57 17.84 -3.45
N THR A 487 18.23 18.79 -4.32
CA THR A 487 17.31 18.56 -5.43
C THR A 487 17.96 17.68 -6.51
N PRO A 488 17.19 16.90 -7.28
CA PRO A 488 17.72 16.18 -8.44
C PRO A 488 18.42 17.12 -9.43
N THR A 489 19.50 16.66 -10.08
CA THR A 489 20.15 17.39 -11.18
C THR A 489 19.24 17.57 -12.39
N SER A 490 18.21 16.74 -12.52
CA SER A 490 17.15 16.80 -13.54
C SER A 490 15.90 17.58 -13.10
N LEU A 491 15.99 18.45 -12.09
CA LEU A 491 14.86 19.26 -11.63
C LEU A 491 14.34 20.16 -12.76
N VAL A 492 13.10 19.91 -13.18
CA VAL A 492 12.34 20.79 -14.08
C VAL A 492 11.38 21.62 -13.24
N LEU A 493 11.50 22.94 -13.30
CA LEU A 493 10.55 23.85 -12.66
C LEU A 493 9.30 23.98 -13.52
N LEU A 494 8.12 23.86 -12.90
CA LEU A 494 6.84 24.10 -13.56
C LEU A 494 6.53 25.60 -13.67
N GLU A 495 5.81 26.01 -14.70
CA GLU A 495 5.21 27.34 -14.79
C GLU A 495 3.77 27.30 -14.23
N ARG A 496 3.51 27.99 -13.11
CA ARG A 496 2.16 28.06 -12.52
C ARG A 496 1.32 29.14 -13.24
N LYS A 497 0.76 28.78 -14.40
CA LYS A 497 -0.28 29.55 -15.12
C LYS A 497 -1.50 28.70 -15.47
N PHE A 498 -2.59 29.34 -15.89
CA PHE A 498 -3.80 28.66 -16.34
C PHE A 498 -3.52 27.77 -17.56
N ALA A 499 -4.22 26.65 -17.66
CA ALA A 499 -4.08 25.69 -18.76
C ALA A 499 -5.45 25.20 -19.25
N ASN A 500 -5.60 24.99 -20.55
CA ASN A 500 -6.80 24.37 -21.10
C ASN A 500 -6.66 22.83 -21.11
N LEU A 501 -7.48 22.12 -20.34
CA LEU A 501 -7.47 20.66 -20.25
C LEU A 501 -8.64 20.03 -21.05
N SER A 502 -8.94 20.57 -22.23
CA SER A 502 -9.91 20.00 -23.18
C SER A 502 -9.31 18.87 -24.02
N VAL A 503 -9.90 17.67 -23.91
CA VAL A 503 -9.54 16.51 -24.72
C VAL A 503 -9.84 16.77 -26.20
N ASN A 504 -8.88 16.46 -27.07
CA ASN A 504 -9.05 16.49 -28.51
C ASN A 504 -9.17 15.06 -29.05
N LEU A 505 -10.39 14.73 -29.52
CA LEU A 505 -10.74 13.47 -30.16
C LEU A 505 -10.98 13.63 -31.68
N LYS A 506 -10.76 14.83 -32.24
CA LYS A 506 -11.09 15.18 -33.63
C LYS A 506 -9.86 15.25 -34.54
N THR A 507 -8.70 15.52 -33.96
CA THR A 507 -7.38 15.54 -34.62
C THR A 507 -6.39 14.71 -33.81
N ASN A 508 -5.18 14.46 -34.32
CA ASN A 508 -4.24 13.48 -33.73
C ASN A 508 -4.91 12.11 -33.55
N LEU A 509 -5.53 11.64 -34.65
CA LEU A 509 -6.34 10.41 -34.71
C LEU A 509 -5.51 9.12 -34.67
N GLU A 510 -4.20 9.21 -34.84
CA GLU A 510 -3.28 8.09 -34.62
C GLU A 510 -2.27 8.48 -33.55
N ARG A 511 -1.94 7.54 -32.67
CA ARG A 511 -1.00 7.76 -31.55
C ARG A 511 -0.13 6.54 -31.34
N THR A 512 1.16 6.69 -31.54
CA THR A 512 2.18 5.70 -31.14
C THR A 512 2.29 5.66 -29.62
N ILE A 513 2.42 4.47 -29.03
CA ILE A 513 2.49 4.27 -27.58
C ILE A 513 3.66 3.36 -27.21
N SER A 514 4.40 3.76 -26.18
CA SER A 514 5.28 2.89 -25.42
C SER A 514 4.67 2.66 -24.03
N LEU A 515 4.22 1.43 -23.77
CA LEU A 515 3.66 1.00 -22.48
C LEU A 515 4.67 0.07 -21.77
N LYS A 516 4.90 0.33 -20.49
CA LYS A 516 5.51 -0.61 -19.55
C LYS A 516 4.54 -0.76 -18.37
N SER A 517 4.30 -1.99 -17.94
CA SER A 517 3.52 -2.29 -16.75
C SER A 517 4.22 -3.39 -15.95
N LEU A 518 4.29 -3.22 -14.63
CA LEU A 518 4.85 -4.20 -13.69
C LEU A 518 3.81 -4.48 -12.62
N VAL A 519 3.24 -5.68 -12.63
CA VAL A 519 2.37 -6.19 -11.57
C VAL A 519 3.23 -6.99 -10.60
N ASN A 520 3.13 -6.69 -9.31
CA ASN A 520 3.69 -7.49 -8.22
C ASN A 520 2.52 -8.02 -7.39
N THR A 521 2.46 -9.34 -7.19
CA THR A 521 1.39 -10.00 -6.43
C THR A 521 2.01 -10.74 -5.24
N THR A 522 1.49 -10.46 -4.04
CA THR A 522 1.84 -11.17 -2.80
C THR A 522 0.63 -11.92 -2.30
N LEU A 523 0.69 -13.24 -2.29
CA LEU A 523 -0.25 -14.10 -1.58
C LEU A 523 0.31 -14.38 -0.18
N ARG A 524 -0.52 -14.23 0.85
CA ARG A 524 -0.23 -14.72 2.21
C ARG A 524 -1.33 -15.68 2.66
N GLN A 525 -0.93 -16.84 3.16
CA GLN A 525 -1.84 -17.86 3.71
C GLN A 525 -1.19 -18.43 4.98
N GLY A 526 -1.73 -18.08 6.15
CA GLY A 526 -1.09 -18.39 7.43
C GLY A 526 0.32 -17.76 7.54
N LYS A 527 1.33 -18.59 7.77
CA LYS A 527 2.75 -18.17 7.78
C LYS A 527 3.41 -18.15 6.39
N GLU A 528 2.78 -18.73 5.38
CA GLU A 528 3.35 -18.78 4.03
C GLU A 528 3.12 -17.48 3.27
N LYS A 529 4.17 -17.02 2.57
CA LYS A 529 4.15 -15.84 1.70
C LYS A 529 4.74 -16.21 0.35
N LYS A 530 3.91 -16.24 -0.70
CA LYS A 530 4.37 -16.41 -2.09
C LYS A 530 4.35 -15.06 -2.80
N THR A 531 5.39 -14.76 -3.57
CA THR A 531 5.49 -13.52 -4.36
C THR A 531 5.76 -13.83 -5.82
N SER A 532 4.92 -13.28 -6.69
CA SER A 532 5.15 -13.27 -8.14
C SER A 532 5.21 -11.84 -8.66
N SER A 533 5.87 -11.65 -9.78
CA SER A 533 5.84 -10.41 -10.54
C SER A 533 5.70 -10.69 -12.03
N GLU A 534 5.09 -9.77 -12.74
CA GLU A 534 4.90 -9.83 -14.18
C GLU A 534 5.17 -8.48 -14.81
N LYS A 535 6.12 -8.46 -15.74
CA LYS A 535 6.51 -7.27 -16.49
C LYS A 535 6.00 -7.37 -17.92
N LEU A 536 5.09 -6.49 -18.28
CA LEU A 536 4.60 -6.29 -19.65
C LEU A 536 5.29 -5.08 -20.26
N GLN A 537 5.78 -5.21 -21.50
CA GLN A 537 6.27 -4.12 -22.31
C GLN A 537 5.62 -4.21 -23.70
N ALA A 538 5.06 -3.11 -24.17
CA ALA A 538 4.38 -3.07 -25.46
C ALA A 538 4.70 -1.78 -26.22
N LYS A 539 4.90 -1.92 -27.54
CA LYS A 539 4.90 -0.81 -28.48
C LYS A 539 3.64 -0.92 -29.33
N MET A 540 2.78 0.09 -29.26
CA MET A 540 1.40 0.01 -29.75
C MET A 540 1.03 1.22 -30.62
N LEU A 541 -0.10 1.11 -31.30
CA LEU A 541 -0.81 2.19 -31.98
C LEU A 541 -2.23 2.26 -31.38
N GLU A 542 -2.65 3.44 -30.92
CA GLU A 542 -4.06 3.83 -30.80
C GLU A 542 -4.49 4.51 -32.11
N SER A 543 -5.67 4.15 -32.62
CA SER A 543 -6.31 4.82 -33.75
C SER A 543 -7.76 5.16 -33.39
N LEU A 544 -8.12 6.44 -33.55
CA LEU A 544 -9.36 7.03 -33.10
C LEU A 544 -10.32 7.24 -34.29
N SER A 545 -11.54 6.75 -34.15
CA SER A 545 -12.66 7.07 -35.03
C SER A 545 -13.78 7.79 -34.27
N LYS A 546 -14.45 8.73 -34.94
CA LYS A 546 -15.56 9.51 -34.36
C LYS A 546 -16.71 8.60 -33.93
N GLU A 547 -17.25 8.86 -32.74
CA GLU A 547 -18.49 8.27 -32.23
C GLU A 547 -19.52 9.37 -31.95
N LYS A 548 -20.77 8.99 -31.64
CA LYS A 548 -21.88 9.94 -31.40
C LYS A 548 -21.57 10.93 -30.27
N GLU A 549 -20.97 10.46 -29.18
CA GLU A 549 -20.74 11.23 -27.94
C GLU A 549 -19.25 11.24 -27.51
N GLY A 550 -18.33 10.90 -28.43
CA GLY A 550 -16.90 10.85 -28.17
C GLY A 550 -16.11 10.17 -29.29
N ALA A 551 -15.29 9.16 -28.95
CA ALA A 551 -14.52 8.41 -29.93
C ALA A 551 -14.34 6.93 -29.56
N LYS A 552 -14.12 6.11 -30.59
CA LYS A 552 -13.72 4.70 -30.49
C LYS A 552 -12.23 4.59 -30.76
N ILE A 553 -11.50 3.98 -29.84
CA ILE A 553 -10.05 3.82 -29.83
C ILE A 553 -9.74 2.35 -30.13
N ARG A 554 -9.32 2.06 -31.36
CA ARG A 554 -8.79 0.75 -31.75
C ARG A 554 -7.31 0.68 -31.42
N THR A 555 -6.84 -0.46 -30.89
CA THR A 555 -5.41 -0.67 -30.63
C THR A 555 -4.77 -1.70 -31.55
N GLY A 556 -3.45 -1.64 -31.70
CA GLY A 556 -2.63 -2.61 -32.42
C GLY A 556 -1.20 -2.65 -31.87
N PHE A 557 -0.44 -3.71 -32.18
CA PHE A 557 0.89 -3.94 -31.61
C PHE A 557 1.99 -3.95 -32.69
N ALA A 558 3.05 -3.17 -32.47
CA ALA A 558 4.36 -3.41 -33.08
C ALA A 558 5.12 -4.49 -32.30
N SER A 559 5.17 -4.36 -30.97
CA SER A 559 5.71 -5.38 -30.08
C SER A 559 4.85 -5.54 -28.82
N LEU A 560 4.91 -6.74 -28.25
CA LEU A 560 4.32 -7.11 -26.98
C LEU A 560 5.19 -8.22 -26.41
N ASP A 561 5.81 -7.94 -25.28
CA ASP A 561 6.78 -8.78 -24.58
C ASP A 561 6.34 -8.86 -23.12
N ILE A 562 6.22 -10.09 -22.59
CA ILE A 562 5.72 -10.35 -21.23
C ILE A 562 6.71 -11.29 -20.56
N ILE A 563 7.19 -10.90 -19.38
CA ILE A 563 8.19 -11.63 -18.60
C ILE A 563 7.59 -11.87 -17.21
N GLY A 564 7.35 -13.15 -16.89
CA GLY A 564 6.96 -13.56 -15.54
C GLY A 564 8.18 -13.79 -14.66
N ASN A 565 7.99 -13.68 -13.34
CA ASN A 565 8.93 -14.14 -12.35
C ASN A 565 8.15 -14.66 -11.13
N GLU A 566 8.45 -15.89 -10.70
CA GLU A 566 7.90 -16.49 -9.49
C GLU A 566 9.01 -16.78 -8.50
N ASN A 567 8.86 -16.30 -7.26
CA ASN A 567 9.81 -16.51 -6.16
C ASN A 567 11.28 -16.19 -6.54
N GLY A 568 11.50 -15.14 -7.34
CA GLY A 568 12.81 -14.69 -7.80
C GLY A 568 13.29 -15.34 -9.11
N LYS A 569 12.66 -16.41 -9.59
CA LYS A 569 13.04 -17.11 -10.84
C LYS A 569 12.21 -16.61 -12.01
N ALA A 570 12.88 -16.21 -13.09
CA ALA A 570 12.22 -15.82 -14.34
C ALA A 570 11.45 -17.01 -14.94
N THR A 571 10.17 -16.81 -15.26
CA THR A 571 9.31 -17.78 -15.93
C THR A 571 9.10 -17.37 -17.39
N ARG A 572 9.25 -18.33 -18.30
CA ARG A 572 9.09 -18.10 -19.74
C ARG A 572 7.62 -18.19 -20.11
N VAL A 573 6.99 -17.04 -20.37
CA VAL A 573 5.63 -16.96 -20.92
C VAL A 573 5.55 -17.74 -22.22
N ASN A 574 4.47 -18.50 -22.43
CA ASN A 574 4.32 -19.32 -23.62
C ASN A 574 4.24 -18.41 -24.88
N ARG A 575 5.02 -18.74 -25.92
CA ARG A 575 5.08 -17.98 -27.18
C ARG A 575 3.70 -17.84 -27.85
N GLU A 576 2.83 -18.84 -27.70
CA GLU A 576 1.47 -18.82 -28.24
C GLU A 576 0.57 -17.78 -27.56
N VAL A 577 0.82 -17.46 -26.28
CA VAL A 577 0.11 -16.40 -25.55
C VAL A 577 0.38 -15.05 -26.19
N GLY A 578 1.66 -14.69 -26.37
CA GLY A 578 2.05 -13.43 -27.00
C GLY A 578 1.52 -13.29 -28.44
N LEU A 579 1.52 -14.39 -29.22
CA LEU A 579 0.94 -14.42 -30.57
C LEU A 579 -0.60 -14.30 -30.58
N THR A 580 -1.27 -14.79 -29.54
CA THR A 580 -2.73 -14.71 -29.39
C THR A 580 -3.15 -13.30 -28.96
N LEU A 581 -2.50 -12.72 -27.95
CA LEU A 581 -2.75 -11.36 -27.47
C LEU A 581 -2.59 -10.31 -28.58
N ARG A 582 -1.56 -10.44 -29.43
CA ARG A 582 -1.34 -9.53 -30.57
C ARG A 582 -2.49 -9.52 -31.59
N LYS A 583 -3.31 -10.58 -31.65
CA LYS A 583 -4.52 -10.68 -32.50
C LYS A 583 -5.80 -10.22 -31.79
N MET A 584 -5.76 -10.07 -30.47
CA MET A 584 -6.89 -9.74 -29.61
C MET A 584 -6.76 -8.34 -29.00
N ALA A 585 -6.15 -7.39 -29.72
CA ALA A 585 -5.93 -6.04 -29.21
C ALA A 585 -7.26 -5.38 -28.77
N PRO A 586 -7.38 -4.86 -27.53
CA PRO A 586 -8.63 -4.31 -27.02
C PRO A 586 -9.06 -3.07 -27.80
N THR A 587 -10.36 -2.86 -27.91
CA THR A 587 -10.94 -1.61 -28.43
C THR A 587 -11.73 -0.94 -27.32
N PHE A 588 -11.59 0.37 -27.18
CA PHE A 588 -12.28 1.17 -26.14
C PHE A 588 -13.22 2.18 -26.79
N THR A 589 -14.31 2.52 -26.13
CA THR A 589 -15.11 3.71 -26.45
C THR A 589 -15.01 4.68 -25.30
N VAL A 590 -14.74 5.95 -25.61
CA VAL A 590 -14.65 7.05 -24.64
C VAL A 590 -15.66 8.14 -24.99
N ASP A 591 -16.15 8.85 -23.97
CA ASP A 591 -16.91 10.09 -24.15
C ASP A 591 -15.99 11.29 -24.47
N ALA A 592 -16.59 12.46 -24.69
CA ALA A 592 -15.88 13.71 -24.94
C ALA A 592 -14.89 14.12 -23.83
N ALA A 593 -15.04 13.63 -22.59
CA ALA A 593 -14.17 13.90 -21.45
C ALA A 593 -13.08 12.83 -21.26
N ASN A 594 -12.90 11.92 -22.23
CA ASN A 594 -11.99 10.78 -22.16
C ASN A 594 -12.38 9.73 -21.09
N LYS A 595 -13.64 9.68 -20.65
CA LYS A 595 -14.13 8.61 -19.77
C LYS A 595 -14.51 7.40 -20.60
N ARG A 596 -13.93 6.22 -20.30
CA ARG A 596 -14.29 4.95 -20.96
C ARG A 596 -15.74 4.56 -20.66
N THR A 597 -16.57 4.54 -21.70
CA THR A 597 -17.98 4.10 -21.65
C THR A 597 -18.15 2.62 -22.00
N ALA A 598 -17.27 2.05 -22.85
CA ALA A 598 -17.27 0.63 -23.19
C ALA A 598 -15.86 0.09 -23.51
N ARG A 599 -15.72 -1.23 -23.45
CA ARG A 599 -14.60 -2.00 -24.03
C ARG A 599 -15.17 -3.11 -24.91
N THR A 600 -14.50 -3.42 -26.01
CA THR A 600 -14.77 -4.59 -26.85
C THR A 600 -13.52 -5.47 -26.86
N ASP A 601 -13.71 -6.72 -26.45
CA ASP A 601 -12.64 -7.72 -26.33
C ASP A 601 -12.60 -8.65 -27.55
N GLY A 602 -11.40 -9.14 -27.88
CA GLY A 602 -11.24 -10.16 -28.91
C GLY A 602 -11.73 -11.53 -28.45
N SER A 603 -12.33 -12.33 -29.35
CA SER A 603 -12.77 -13.68 -29.02
C SER A 603 -11.58 -14.65 -28.92
N LEU A 604 -11.48 -15.38 -27.80
CA LEU A 604 -10.53 -16.48 -27.62
C LEU A 604 -10.85 -17.66 -28.55
N ASN A 605 -9.82 -18.27 -29.13
CA ASN A 605 -9.99 -19.46 -29.96
C ASN A 605 -10.46 -20.65 -29.09
N ALA A 606 -11.62 -21.22 -29.43
CA ALA A 606 -12.20 -22.38 -28.75
C ALA A 606 -11.29 -23.63 -28.77
N LYS A 607 -10.35 -23.72 -29.73
CA LYS A 607 -9.41 -24.85 -29.86
C LYS A 607 -8.19 -24.78 -28.92
N LEU A 608 -7.98 -23.68 -28.18
CA LEU A 608 -6.90 -23.59 -27.19
C LEU A 608 -7.16 -24.56 -26.02
N SER A 609 -6.08 -25.11 -25.45
CA SER A 609 -6.16 -25.91 -24.21
C SER A 609 -6.71 -25.05 -23.05
N MET A 610 -7.24 -25.69 -22.01
CA MET A 610 -7.79 -24.98 -20.86
C MET A 610 -6.71 -24.15 -20.15
N GLU A 611 -5.51 -24.71 -19.98
CA GLU A 611 -4.35 -24.05 -19.36
C GLU A 611 -3.92 -22.81 -20.14
N LEU A 612 -3.71 -22.95 -21.45
CA LEU A 612 -3.30 -21.85 -22.32
C LEU A 612 -4.38 -20.75 -22.42
N ARG A 613 -5.66 -21.12 -22.39
CA ARG A 613 -6.78 -20.17 -22.34
C ARG A 613 -6.76 -19.33 -21.06
N GLU A 614 -6.49 -19.93 -19.91
CA GLU A 614 -6.43 -19.19 -18.65
C GLU A 614 -5.16 -18.33 -18.54
N GLU A 615 -4.01 -18.79 -19.07
CA GLU A 615 -2.79 -17.96 -19.19
C GLU A 615 -3.07 -16.73 -20.07
N VAL A 616 -3.66 -16.91 -21.26
CA VAL A 616 -4.05 -15.77 -22.14
C VAL A 616 -4.99 -14.81 -21.42
N LYS A 617 -6.02 -15.29 -20.71
CA LYS A 617 -6.95 -14.42 -19.96
C LYS A 617 -6.26 -13.60 -18.89
N GLU A 618 -5.32 -14.18 -18.15
CA GLU A 618 -4.55 -13.45 -17.13
C GLU A 618 -3.70 -12.34 -17.75
N LYS A 619 -2.92 -12.66 -18.79
CA LYS A 619 -2.05 -11.67 -19.46
C LYS A 619 -2.86 -10.59 -20.18
N TYR A 620 -4.03 -10.96 -20.73
CA TYR A 620 -4.99 -10.02 -21.33
C TYR A 620 -5.59 -9.07 -20.29
N SER A 621 -5.95 -9.57 -19.11
CA SER A 621 -6.45 -8.75 -17.99
C SER A 621 -5.40 -7.73 -17.52
N HIS A 622 -4.13 -8.13 -17.40
CA HIS A 622 -3.03 -7.20 -17.08
C HIS A 622 -2.91 -6.09 -18.15
N LEU A 623 -2.85 -6.46 -19.44
CA LEU A 623 -2.82 -5.50 -20.55
C LEU A 623 -4.02 -4.52 -20.50
N CYS A 624 -5.24 -5.03 -20.34
CA CYS A 624 -6.44 -4.20 -20.28
C CYS A 624 -6.39 -3.25 -19.08
N ASN A 625 -6.08 -3.73 -17.88
CA ASN A 625 -5.96 -2.87 -16.70
C ASN A 625 -4.92 -1.76 -16.88
N ALA A 626 -3.77 -2.08 -17.50
CA ALA A 626 -2.72 -1.09 -17.76
C ALA A 626 -3.15 0.01 -18.76
N LEU A 627 -3.93 -0.35 -19.79
CA LEU A 627 -4.49 0.61 -20.74
C LEU A 627 -5.68 1.38 -20.17
N GLU A 628 -6.57 0.73 -19.41
CA GLU A 628 -7.77 1.34 -18.84
C GLU A 628 -7.44 2.33 -17.72
N ALA A 629 -6.45 2.02 -16.87
CA ALA A 629 -5.98 2.92 -15.81
C ALA A 629 -5.45 4.27 -16.34
N VAL A 630 -5.00 4.33 -17.60
CA VAL A 630 -4.50 5.56 -18.23
C VAL A 630 -5.54 6.28 -19.10
N ILE A 631 -6.77 5.77 -19.19
CA ILE A 631 -7.93 6.45 -19.79
C ILE A 631 -8.59 7.29 -18.68
N ILE A 632 -7.87 8.33 -18.24
CA ILE A 632 -8.28 9.21 -17.15
C ILE A 632 -9.25 10.30 -17.70
N PRO A 633 -10.43 10.48 -17.08
CA PRO A 633 -11.32 11.59 -17.37
C PRO A 633 -10.69 12.96 -17.05
N LEU A 634 -10.85 13.91 -17.97
CA LEU A 634 -10.37 15.29 -17.83
C LEU A 634 -11.54 16.29 -17.72
N PRO A 635 -11.33 17.47 -17.11
CA PRO A 635 -12.43 18.38 -16.76
C PRO A 635 -12.95 19.18 -17.97
N ASN A 636 -12.28 19.09 -19.13
CA ASN A 636 -12.65 19.76 -20.37
C ASN A 636 -12.79 21.29 -20.31
N GLN A 637 -12.13 21.92 -19.34
CA GLN A 637 -12.16 23.36 -19.10
C GLN A 637 -10.76 23.96 -18.95
N ILE A 638 -10.70 25.29 -18.92
CA ILE A 638 -9.53 26.03 -18.45
C ILE A 638 -9.47 25.90 -16.92
N VAL A 639 -8.35 25.42 -16.40
CA VAL A 639 -8.10 25.26 -14.96
C VAL A 639 -7.02 26.23 -14.48
N LYS A 640 -7.10 26.66 -13.21
CA LYS A 640 -6.03 27.44 -12.54
C LYS A 640 -5.02 26.50 -11.87
N PRO A 641 -3.76 26.94 -11.62
CA PRO A 641 -2.80 26.15 -10.86
C PRO A 641 -3.35 25.70 -9.50
N LEU A 642 -3.05 24.46 -9.14
CA LEU A 642 -3.52 23.74 -7.94
C LEU A 642 -5.02 23.44 -7.90
N GLU A 643 -5.77 23.69 -8.98
CA GLU A 643 -7.17 23.26 -9.09
C GLU A 643 -7.27 21.73 -9.12
N THR A 644 -8.31 21.23 -8.44
CA THR A 644 -8.57 19.79 -8.28
C THR A 644 -9.92 19.39 -8.83
N TRP A 645 -9.99 18.23 -9.47
CA TRP A 645 -11.25 17.57 -9.85
C TRP A 645 -11.19 16.09 -9.48
N THR A 646 -12.36 15.46 -9.43
CA THR A 646 -12.47 14.01 -9.21
C THR A 646 -12.69 13.26 -10.52
N ALA A 647 -12.25 12.01 -10.56
CA ALA A 647 -12.50 11.09 -11.66
C ALA A 647 -12.65 9.66 -11.12
N GLN A 648 -13.30 8.78 -11.87
CA GLN A 648 -13.47 7.37 -11.48
C GLN A 648 -13.13 6.46 -12.67
N ILE A 649 -12.29 5.44 -12.42
CA ILE A 649 -11.91 4.44 -13.44
C ILE A 649 -12.22 3.03 -12.94
N PRO A 650 -13.21 2.34 -13.52
CA PRO A 650 -13.45 0.93 -13.26
C PRO A 650 -12.36 0.03 -13.85
N LEU A 651 -11.81 -0.87 -13.04
CA LEU A 651 -10.86 -1.92 -13.42
C LEU A 651 -11.36 -3.32 -13.01
N ILE A 652 -10.74 -4.36 -13.58
CA ILE A 652 -11.02 -5.76 -13.24
C ILE A 652 -9.70 -6.41 -12.81
N LEU A 653 -9.47 -6.47 -11.50
CA LEU A 653 -8.27 -7.08 -10.93
C LEU A 653 -8.42 -8.60 -10.92
N ARG A 654 -7.50 -9.29 -11.60
CA ARG A 654 -7.46 -10.75 -11.65
C ARG A 654 -6.24 -11.28 -10.92
N THR A 655 -6.45 -12.23 -10.01
CA THR A 655 -5.38 -12.91 -9.26
C THR A 655 -5.61 -14.42 -9.33
N GLY A 656 -4.92 -15.08 -10.27
CA GLY A 656 -5.15 -16.48 -10.58
C GLY A 656 -6.57 -16.73 -11.11
N LYS A 657 -7.36 -17.53 -10.39
CA LYS A 657 -8.76 -17.82 -10.73
C LYS A 657 -9.76 -16.75 -10.24
N ASN A 658 -9.36 -15.91 -9.28
CA ASN A 658 -10.24 -14.88 -8.72
C ASN A 658 -10.23 -13.64 -9.61
N THR A 659 -11.41 -13.03 -9.77
CA THR A 659 -11.61 -11.81 -10.57
C THR A 659 -12.50 -10.87 -9.77
N GLU A 660 -12.03 -9.66 -9.47
CA GLU A 660 -12.74 -8.65 -8.68
C GLU A 660 -12.85 -7.35 -9.47
N ALA A 661 -14.06 -6.81 -9.55
CA ALA A 661 -14.29 -5.49 -10.14
C ALA A 661 -14.10 -4.41 -9.07
N VAL A 662 -13.25 -3.42 -9.37
CA VAL A 662 -12.91 -2.31 -8.46
C VAL A 662 -13.09 -0.99 -9.17
N ASP A 663 -13.31 0.07 -8.41
CA ASP A 663 -13.24 1.44 -8.91
C ASP A 663 -11.99 2.14 -8.35
N LEU A 664 -11.31 2.88 -9.20
CA LEU A 664 -10.26 3.82 -8.82
C LEU A 664 -10.89 5.20 -8.62
N ASP A 665 -11.09 5.60 -7.38
CA ASP A 665 -11.65 6.90 -7.03
C ASP A 665 -10.52 7.92 -6.93
N LEU A 666 -10.37 8.74 -7.98
CA LEU A 666 -9.25 9.66 -8.19
C LEU A 666 -9.60 11.09 -7.76
N VAL A 667 -8.62 11.75 -7.16
CA VAL A 667 -8.46 13.20 -7.07
C VAL A 667 -7.27 13.58 -7.95
N CYS A 668 -7.53 14.35 -8.99
CA CYS A 668 -6.53 14.91 -9.89
C CYS A 668 -6.27 16.37 -9.50
N LYS A 669 -5.01 16.81 -9.52
CA LYS A 669 -4.59 18.18 -9.20
C LYS A 669 -3.64 18.70 -10.28
N PHE A 670 -3.98 19.80 -10.94
CA PHE A 670 -3.09 20.45 -11.91
C PHE A 670 -1.98 21.21 -11.18
N GLU A 671 -0.71 20.82 -11.38
CA GLU A 671 0.43 21.41 -10.66
C GLU A 671 1.00 22.65 -11.37
N GLY A 672 0.98 22.65 -12.71
CA GLY A 672 1.57 23.67 -13.57
C GLY A 672 1.99 23.10 -14.93
N ILE A 673 2.58 23.93 -15.78
CA ILE A 673 3.01 23.56 -17.13
C ILE A 673 4.52 23.29 -17.14
N ARG A 674 5.00 22.32 -17.93
CA ARG A 674 6.43 22.08 -18.17
C ARG A 674 6.70 21.90 -19.66
N LEU A 675 7.95 22.09 -20.06
CA LEU A 675 8.44 21.66 -21.36
C LEU A 675 9.10 20.28 -21.24
N ARG A 676 8.55 19.26 -21.91
CA ARG A 676 9.15 17.92 -22.00
C ARG A 676 9.23 17.51 -23.47
N ASN A 677 10.41 17.14 -23.96
CA ASN A 677 10.62 16.73 -25.37
C ASN A 677 10.01 17.73 -26.38
N GLN A 678 10.23 19.03 -26.14
CA GLN A 678 9.66 20.16 -26.91
C GLN A 678 8.12 20.31 -26.86
N ARG A 679 7.42 19.49 -26.08
CA ARG A 679 5.96 19.60 -25.85
C ARG A 679 5.66 20.41 -24.59
N SER A 680 4.69 21.31 -24.70
CA SER A 680 4.13 22.03 -23.56
C SER A 680 3.10 21.13 -22.88
N GLU A 681 3.47 20.53 -21.76
CA GLU A 681 2.64 19.58 -21.01
C GLU A 681 2.13 20.21 -19.73
N ALA A 682 0.81 20.13 -19.49
CA ALA A 682 0.26 20.33 -18.15
C ALA A 682 0.56 19.10 -17.28
N LEU A 683 1.31 19.29 -16.20
CA LEU A 683 1.55 18.25 -15.21
C LEU A 683 0.40 18.20 -14.22
N ILE A 684 -0.16 17.01 -14.03
CA ILE A 684 -1.28 16.75 -13.14
C ILE A 684 -0.88 15.61 -12.21
N THR A 685 -0.94 15.84 -10.90
CA THR A 685 -0.76 14.80 -9.88
C THR A 685 -2.07 14.06 -9.68
N VAL A 686 -2.00 12.73 -9.58
CA VAL A 686 -3.14 11.85 -9.32
C VAL A 686 -2.94 11.19 -7.96
N THR A 687 -3.96 11.24 -7.11
CA THR A 687 -4.03 10.54 -5.83
C THR A 687 -5.43 9.97 -5.65
N GLY A 688 -5.61 8.82 -5.02
CA GLY A 688 -6.94 8.22 -4.92
C GLY A 688 -6.98 6.93 -4.12
N LYS A 689 -8.15 6.30 -4.10
CA LYS A 689 -8.39 5.01 -3.43
C LYS A 689 -8.83 3.94 -4.42
N VAL A 690 -8.53 2.70 -4.08
CA VAL A 690 -9.14 1.52 -4.72
C VAL A 690 -10.33 1.10 -3.85
N THR A 691 -11.53 1.10 -4.42
CA THR A 691 -12.77 0.78 -3.72
C THR A 691 -13.45 -0.47 -4.29
N ALA A 692 -14.10 -1.22 -3.41
CA ALA A 692 -14.94 -2.36 -3.79
C ALA A 692 -16.25 -1.86 -4.40
N ARG A 693 -16.76 -2.59 -5.38
CA ARG A 693 -18.10 -2.36 -5.93
C ARG A 693 -19.18 -2.93 -5.02
N GLU A 694 -20.38 -2.38 -5.13
CA GLU A 694 -21.54 -2.88 -4.39
C GLU A 694 -21.81 -4.34 -4.76
N GLY A 695 -21.92 -5.22 -3.76
CA GLY A 695 -22.03 -6.67 -3.95
C GLY A 695 -20.71 -7.45 -3.90
N SER A 696 -19.53 -6.81 -3.84
CA SER A 696 -18.26 -7.53 -3.65
C SER A 696 -18.26 -8.37 -2.37
N VAL A 697 -17.88 -9.65 -2.50
CA VAL A 697 -17.75 -10.58 -1.38
C VAL A 697 -16.49 -10.33 -0.55
N LYS A 698 -15.43 -9.79 -1.17
CA LYS A 698 -14.15 -9.45 -0.53
C LYS A 698 -14.13 -8.06 0.09
N LYS A 699 -13.31 -7.89 1.12
CA LYS A 699 -12.91 -6.58 1.64
C LYS A 699 -11.75 -6.07 0.80
N ILE A 700 -12.04 -5.11 -0.07
CA ILE A 700 -11.07 -4.44 -0.94
C ILE A 700 -10.72 -3.08 -0.34
N GLY A 701 -9.42 -2.78 -0.28
CA GLY A 701 -8.93 -1.45 0.05
C GLY A 701 -7.60 -1.20 -0.64
N GLY A 702 -7.26 0.05 -0.88
CA GLY A 702 -6.05 0.37 -1.62
C GLY A 702 -5.92 1.85 -1.93
N GLU A 703 -4.79 2.19 -2.55
CA GLU A 703 -4.41 3.55 -2.90
C GLU A 703 -3.89 3.58 -4.34
N ILE A 704 -4.15 4.68 -5.03
CA ILE A 704 -3.53 5.00 -6.32
C ILE A 704 -2.80 6.34 -6.19
N THR A 705 -1.58 6.40 -6.70
CA THR A 705 -0.78 7.62 -6.79
C THR A 705 -0.10 7.72 -8.13
N GLY A 706 0.23 8.93 -8.59
CA GLY A 706 0.97 9.10 -9.83
C GLY A 706 0.96 10.51 -10.39
N LYS A 707 1.44 10.63 -11.63
CA LYS A 707 1.49 11.88 -12.40
C LYS A 707 1.11 11.60 -13.85
N ILE A 708 0.45 12.56 -14.48
CA ILE A 708 0.18 12.57 -15.92
C ILE A 708 0.65 13.89 -16.54
N GLY A 709 1.22 13.80 -17.74
CA GLY A 709 1.53 14.94 -18.61
C GLY A 709 0.50 15.03 -19.72
N PHE A 710 -0.31 16.08 -19.74
CA PHE A 710 -1.28 16.35 -20.79
C PHE A 710 -0.69 17.32 -21.82
N ASP A 711 -0.57 16.90 -23.09
CA ASP A 711 -0.05 17.74 -24.16
C ASP A 711 -1.10 18.79 -24.54
N LEU A 712 -0.79 20.05 -24.25
CA LEU A 712 -1.70 21.19 -24.42
C LEU A 712 -1.95 21.56 -25.90
N ASN A 713 -1.05 21.17 -26.80
CA ASN A 713 -1.19 21.40 -28.23
C ASN A 713 -1.93 20.24 -28.90
N ALA A 714 -1.59 19.00 -28.53
CA ALA A 714 -2.17 17.81 -29.15
C ALA A 714 -3.52 17.39 -28.54
N GLY A 715 -3.81 17.82 -27.31
CA GLY A 715 -5.07 17.59 -26.60
C GLY A 715 -5.26 16.17 -26.06
N PHE A 716 -4.19 15.49 -25.65
CA PHE A 716 -4.26 14.15 -25.06
C PHE A 716 -3.21 13.92 -23.96
N ILE A 717 -3.43 12.87 -23.15
CA ILE A 717 -2.49 12.46 -22.09
C ILE A 717 -1.27 11.78 -22.74
N ALA A 718 -0.15 12.51 -22.77
CA ALA A 718 1.08 12.17 -23.45
C ALA A 718 2.08 11.41 -22.56
N GLU A 719 2.09 11.64 -21.25
CA GLU A 719 2.82 10.81 -20.27
C GLU A 719 1.86 10.36 -19.17
N THR A 720 1.98 9.12 -18.71
CA THR A 720 1.31 8.62 -17.50
C THR A 720 2.25 7.74 -16.69
N LYS A 721 2.41 8.06 -15.40
CA LYS A 721 3.15 7.25 -14.42
C LYS A 721 2.26 7.02 -13.20
N LEU A 722 1.74 5.81 -13.02
CA LEU A 722 0.82 5.43 -11.94
C LEU A 722 1.38 4.27 -11.12
N ASN A 723 1.13 4.30 -9.82
CA ASN A 723 1.28 3.19 -8.89
C ASN A 723 -0.09 2.91 -8.25
N ILE A 724 -0.62 1.69 -8.45
CA ILE A 724 -1.90 1.23 -7.89
C ILE A 724 -1.60 0.11 -6.90
N ARG A 725 -2.02 0.26 -5.64
CA ARG A 725 -1.92 -0.76 -4.60
C ARG A 725 -3.31 -1.17 -4.18
N ALA A 726 -3.59 -2.47 -4.15
CA ALA A 726 -4.85 -3.04 -3.71
C ALA A 726 -4.62 -4.28 -2.84
N ASP A 727 -5.22 -4.30 -1.65
CA ASP A 727 -5.31 -5.46 -0.78
C ASP A 727 -6.71 -6.07 -0.92
N LEU A 728 -6.75 -7.33 -1.36
CA LEU A 728 -7.96 -8.13 -1.54
C LEU A 728 -8.01 -9.20 -0.45
N ASN A 729 -8.89 -9.02 0.53
CA ASN A 729 -9.05 -9.96 1.65
C ASN A 729 -10.42 -10.65 1.57
N ASP A 730 -10.43 -11.96 1.76
CA ASP A 730 -11.67 -12.72 1.91
C ASP A 730 -12.37 -12.33 3.25
N ARG A 731 -13.71 -12.37 3.29
CA ARG A 731 -14.46 -12.20 4.56
C ARG A 731 -14.25 -13.42 5.45
N GLU A 732 -14.37 -13.22 6.77
CA GLU A 732 -14.00 -14.20 7.81
C GLU A 732 -14.50 -15.64 7.55
N GLY A 733 -13.55 -16.58 7.63
CA GLY A 733 -13.70 -18.02 7.45
C GLY A 733 -12.33 -18.69 7.64
N ASP A 734 -12.30 -19.99 7.93
CA ASP A 734 -11.08 -20.68 8.36
C ASP A 734 -9.93 -20.58 7.34
N ALA A 735 -8.83 -19.95 7.79
CA ALA A 735 -7.63 -19.58 7.02
C ALA A 735 -7.84 -18.51 5.92
N PRO A 736 -8.00 -17.21 6.28
CA PRO A 736 -8.13 -16.13 5.31
C PRO A 736 -6.84 -15.95 4.49
N ALA A 737 -6.96 -16.11 3.17
CA ALA A 737 -5.92 -15.72 2.23
C ALA A 737 -5.99 -14.20 1.98
N SER A 738 -4.83 -13.54 1.98
CA SER A 738 -4.73 -12.12 1.61
C SER A 738 -3.89 -11.96 0.34
N TYR A 739 -4.39 -11.16 -0.60
CA TYR A 739 -3.73 -10.87 -1.87
C TYR A 739 -3.41 -9.37 -1.94
N GLY A 740 -2.13 -9.02 -1.83
CA GLY A 740 -1.66 -7.67 -2.13
C GLY A 740 -1.22 -7.58 -3.59
N VAL A 741 -1.76 -6.61 -4.33
CA VAL A 741 -1.43 -6.34 -5.74
C VAL A 741 -0.86 -4.92 -5.85
N ASN A 742 0.32 -4.77 -6.45
CA ASN A 742 0.94 -3.48 -6.76
C ASN A 742 1.22 -3.40 -8.27
N ILE A 743 0.60 -2.45 -8.97
CA ILE A 743 0.71 -2.24 -10.41
C ILE A 743 1.41 -0.90 -10.66
N ASP A 744 2.60 -0.95 -11.25
CA ASP A 744 3.35 0.22 -11.73
C ASP A 744 3.19 0.36 -13.24
N ILE A 745 2.65 1.48 -13.71
CA ILE A 745 2.32 1.75 -15.12
C ILE A 745 3.08 2.98 -15.60
N ASP A 746 3.83 2.86 -16.71
CA ASP A 746 4.56 3.92 -17.40
C ASP A 746 4.16 3.93 -18.89
N VAL A 747 3.56 5.04 -19.35
CA VAL A 747 3.07 5.22 -20.72
C VAL A 747 3.59 6.53 -21.30
N ASP A 748 4.18 6.47 -22.49
CA ASP A 748 4.45 7.63 -23.35
C ASP A 748 3.63 7.48 -24.65
N ARG A 749 2.84 8.52 -24.99
CA ARG A 749 2.10 8.63 -26.25
C ARG A 749 2.70 9.70 -27.15
N GLN A 750 2.72 9.45 -28.45
CA GLN A 750 3.23 10.37 -29.47
C GLN A 750 2.25 10.43 -30.64
N SER A 751 2.00 11.62 -31.20
CA SER A 751 1.07 11.76 -32.33
C SER A 751 1.61 11.06 -33.58
N GLY A 752 0.72 10.44 -34.35
CA GLY A 752 1.00 9.72 -35.58
C GLY A 752 1.45 8.26 -35.38
N ASN A 753 1.38 7.50 -36.47
CA ASN A 753 1.82 6.11 -36.55
C ASN A 753 3.33 6.00 -36.90
N SER A 754 4.19 6.57 -36.06
CA SER A 754 5.65 6.63 -36.26
C SER A 754 6.35 5.26 -36.40
N MET A 755 5.67 4.16 -36.01
CA MET A 755 6.19 2.80 -36.10
C MET A 755 5.57 1.97 -37.25
N ASN A 756 4.76 2.58 -38.12
CA ASN A 756 4.07 1.93 -39.23
C ASN A 756 3.27 0.67 -38.82
N VAL A 757 2.63 0.73 -37.65
CA VAL A 757 1.83 -0.38 -37.11
C VAL A 757 0.57 -0.56 -37.93
N GLN A 758 0.28 -1.78 -38.35
CA GLN A 758 -1.01 -2.12 -38.93
C GLN A 758 -1.95 -2.56 -37.82
N LEU A 759 -3.14 -1.95 -37.74
CA LEU A 759 -4.18 -2.39 -36.83
C LEU A 759 -4.66 -3.80 -37.22
N PRO A 760 -4.99 -4.68 -36.26
CA PRO A 760 -5.67 -5.93 -36.55
C PRO A 760 -6.92 -5.66 -37.39
N ALA A 761 -7.10 -6.44 -38.47
CA ALA A 761 -8.31 -6.36 -39.27
C ALA A 761 -9.52 -6.54 -38.34
N LEU A 762 -10.52 -5.65 -38.46
CA LEU A 762 -11.81 -5.92 -37.84
C LEU A 762 -12.29 -7.28 -38.37
N PRO A 763 -12.87 -8.16 -37.52
CA PRO A 763 -13.48 -9.38 -38.00
C PRO A 763 -14.45 -9.00 -39.12
N LYS A 764 -14.33 -9.62 -40.30
CA LYS A 764 -15.15 -9.28 -41.46
C LYS A 764 -16.61 -9.53 -41.15
N THR A 765 -17.30 -8.51 -40.65
CA THR A 765 -18.75 -8.43 -40.70
C THR A 765 -19.12 -8.44 -42.19
N LYS A 766 -19.93 -9.42 -42.58
CA LYS A 766 -20.80 -9.20 -43.74
C LYS A 766 -21.79 -8.13 -43.28
N ASP A 767 -21.54 -6.92 -43.77
CA ASP A 767 -22.32 -5.69 -43.66
C ASP A 767 -22.84 -5.30 -42.27
N GLU A 768 -22.40 -4.13 -41.80
CA GLU A 768 -23.19 -3.30 -40.87
C GLU A 768 -24.40 -2.70 -41.60
N THR A 769 -25.32 -3.56 -42.04
CA THR A 769 -26.73 -3.24 -42.04
C THR A 769 -27.33 -3.88 -40.80
N ASP A 770 -28.29 -3.21 -40.14
CA ASP A 770 -29.01 -3.76 -39.00
C ASP A 770 -29.36 -5.24 -39.21
N VAL A 771 -28.73 -6.12 -38.43
CA VAL A 771 -29.22 -7.49 -38.28
C VAL A 771 -30.46 -7.44 -37.38
N VAL A 772 -31.51 -6.81 -37.91
CA VAL A 772 -32.87 -7.31 -37.74
C VAL A 772 -32.77 -8.80 -38.08
N VAL A 773 -32.80 -9.62 -37.04
CA VAL A 773 -32.77 -11.08 -37.22
C VAL A 773 -34.06 -11.45 -37.94
N LYS A 774 -34.01 -11.55 -39.28
CA LYS A 774 -35.10 -12.06 -40.14
C LYS A 774 -35.19 -13.59 -39.99
N GLY A 775 -35.45 -14.00 -38.76
CA GLY A 775 -35.87 -15.33 -38.35
C GLY A 775 -36.82 -15.13 -37.18
N GLY A 776 -37.96 -15.81 -37.22
CA GLY A 776 -39.00 -15.66 -36.21
C GLY A 776 -38.43 -15.76 -34.79
N VAL A 777 -38.80 -14.81 -33.94
CA VAL A 777 -38.46 -14.83 -32.52
C VAL A 777 -39.21 -16.00 -31.90
N LEU A 778 -38.47 -17.06 -31.53
CA LEU A 778 -39.06 -18.29 -30.98
C LEU A 778 -39.30 -18.19 -29.47
N LEU A 779 -38.56 -17.30 -28.80
CA LEU A 779 -38.73 -16.93 -27.42
C LEU A 779 -38.21 -15.50 -27.23
N ASN A 780 -38.95 -14.65 -26.54
CA ASN A 780 -38.46 -13.38 -26.01
C ASN A 780 -39.11 -13.17 -24.65
N GLN A 781 -38.31 -13.30 -23.59
CA GLN A 781 -38.75 -13.26 -22.22
C GLN A 781 -37.98 -12.19 -21.46
N VAL A 782 -38.69 -11.18 -20.96
CA VAL A 782 -38.19 -10.34 -19.87
C VAL A 782 -38.55 -11.02 -18.55
N SER A 783 -37.60 -11.11 -17.63
CA SER A 783 -37.75 -11.77 -16.33
C SER A 783 -36.71 -11.24 -15.34
N ALA A 784 -36.66 -11.82 -14.15
CA ALA A 784 -35.59 -11.59 -13.18
C ALA A 784 -35.20 -12.91 -12.49
N LEU A 785 -33.92 -13.08 -12.15
CA LEU A 785 -33.48 -14.10 -11.19
C LEU A 785 -33.67 -13.55 -9.78
N THR A 786 -34.16 -14.39 -8.87
CA THR A 786 -34.52 -14.03 -7.50
C THR A 786 -33.99 -15.07 -6.49
N PRO A 787 -33.90 -14.72 -5.20
CA PRO A 787 -33.52 -15.67 -4.14
C PRO A 787 -34.48 -16.86 -3.97
N LEU A 788 -35.70 -16.79 -4.51
CA LEU A 788 -36.73 -17.83 -4.38
C LEU A 788 -36.69 -18.88 -5.51
N ASP A 789 -35.96 -18.62 -6.60
CA ASP A 789 -35.90 -19.51 -7.75
C ASP A 789 -35.19 -20.85 -7.43
N PRO A 790 -35.41 -21.93 -8.18
CA PRO A 790 -34.71 -23.20 -7.98
C PRO A 790 -33.18 -23.05 -8.05
N PHE A 791 -32.46 -23.83 -7.25
CA PHE A 791 -31.00 -23.92 -7.38
C PHE A 791 -30.60 -24.62 -8.68
N ASN A 792 -29.52 -24.14 -9.30
CA ASN A 792 -28.94 -24.75 -10.48
C ASN A 792 -28.31 -26.11 -10.12
N ARG A 793 -28.96 -27.19 -10.57
CA ARG A 793 -28.52 -28.58 -10.35
C ARG A 793 -27.13 -28.91 -10.92
N PHE A 794 -26.61 -28.09 -11.83
CA PHE A 794 -25.30 -28.27 -12.46
C PHE A 794 -24.20 -27.38 -11.85
N ARG A 795 -24.57 -26.30 -11.15
CA ARG A 795 -23.66 -25.43 -10.38
C ARG A 795 -24.31 -25.04 -9.05
N PRO A 796 -24.06 -25.77 -7.95
CA PRO A 796 -24.58 -25.45 -6.63
C PRO A 796 -24.36 -23.98 -6.23
N GLY A 797 -25.31 -23.40 -5.49
CA GLY A 797 -25.25 -22.01 -5.01
C GLY A 797 -25.65 -20.92 -6.02
N ARG A 798 -26.09 -21.28 -7.23
CA ARG A 798 -26.67 -20.35 -8.23
C ARG A 798 -28.17 -20.58 -8.35
N ARG A 799 -28.95 -19.54 -8.59
CA ARG A 799 -30.40 -19.64 -8.86
C ARG A 799 -30.62 -19.74 -10.37
N MET A 800 -31.64 -20.48 -10.82
CA MET A 800 -31.92 -20.66 -12.25
C MET A 800 -33.41 -20.55 -12.58
N LYS A 801 -33.71 -20.12 -13.80
CA LYS A 801 -35.03 -20.26 -14.44
C LYS A 801 -34.90 -21.12 -15.69
N ALA A 802 -35.82 -22.06 -15.87
CA ALA A 802 -35.89 -22.95 -17.01
C ALA A 802 -36.94 -22.45 -18.02
N TYR A 803 -36.58 -22.44 -19.29
CA TYR A 803 -37.45 -22.07 -20.41
C TYR A 803 -37.40 -23.17 -21.46
N THR A 804 -38.54 -23.57 -22.01
CA THR A 804 -38.60 -24.58 -23.07
C THR A 804 -38.85 -23.94 -24.43
N VAL A 805 -38.20 -24.44 -25.48
CA VAL A 805 -38.39 -23.97 -26.85
C VAL A 805 -38.30 -25.14 -27.82
N LYS A 806 -39.23 -25.19 -28.78
CA LYS A 806 -39.23 -26.23 -29.83
C LYS A 806 -38.28 -25.82 -30.95
N LEU A 807 -37.22 -26.61 -31.17
CA LEU A 807 -36.21 -26.36 -32.20
C LEU A 807 -36.20 -27.50 -33.21
N THR A 808 -35.92 -27.20 -34.49
CA THR A 808 -35.94 -28.17 -35.59
C THR A 808 -34.53 -28.57 -36.02
N ALA A 809 -34.35 -29.84 -36.37
CA ALA A 809 -33.12 -30.35 -36.96
C ALA A 809 -32.74 -29.57 -38.23
N GLY A 810 -31.43 -29.33 -38.41
CA GLY A 810 -30.89 -28.53 -39.52
C GLY A 810 -30.93 -27.01 -39.27
N GLY A 811 -31.61 -26.53 -38.23
CA GLY A 811 -31.62 -25.12 -37.86
C GLY A 811 -30.40 -24.71 -37.02
N LEU A 812 -29.83 -23.54 -37.33
CA LEU A 812 -28.89 -22.83 -36.46
C LEU A 812 -29.67 -21.80 -35.63
N TYR A 813 -29.47 -21.82 -34.31
CA TYR A 813 -30.18 -20.93 -33.38
C TYR A 813 -29.21 -20.10 -32.54
N ALA A 814 -29.59 -18.86 -32.24
CA ALA A 814 -28.92 -17.97 -31.30
C ALA A 814 -29.82 -17.77 -30.08
N ILE A 815 -29.25 -18.00 -28.90
CA ILE A 815 -29.88 -17.83 -27.59
C ILE A 815 -29.08 -16.77 -26.86
N ASN A 816 -29.67 -15.61 -26.59
CA ASN A 816 -28.97 -14.49 -25.93
C ASN A 816 -29.62 -14.21 -24.57
N MET A 817 -28.80 -14.05 -23.53
CA MET A 817 -29.23 -13.56 -22.23
C MET A 817 -28.51 -12.25 -21.92
N ARG A 818 -29.28 -11.17 -21.79
CA ARG A 818 -28.75 -9.84 -21.42
C ARG A 818 -29.22 -9.48 -20.03
N SER A 819 -28.28 -9.16 -19.15
CA SER A 819 -28.52 -8.56 -17.84
C SER A 819 -27.51 -7.45 -17.64
N GLY A 820 -27.93 -6.30 -17.11
CA GLY A 820 -27.02 -5.27 -16.59
C GLY A 820 -26.78 -5.39 -15.08
N ALA A 821 -27.49 -6.32 -14.41
CA ALA A 821 -27.50 -6.45 -12.96
C ALA A 821 -26.61 -7.59 -12.44
N PHE A 822 -26.27 -8.57 -13.29
CA PHE A 822 -25.44 -9.70 -12.93
C PHE A 822 -24.72 -10.29 -14.15
N ASP A 823 -23.61 -10.98 -13.89
CA ASP A 823 -22.89 -11.77 -14.87
C ASP A 823 -23.69 -13.01 -15.28
N SER A 824 -24.21 -13.01 -16.51
CA SER A 824 -25.21 -13.98 -16.96
C SER A 824 -24.58 -15.31 -17.39
N TYR A 825 -25.40 -16.38 -17.38
CA TYR A 825 -24.94 -17.70 -17.76
C TYR A 825 -26.09 -18.49 -18.37
N LEU A 826 -25.82 -19.20 -19.46
CA LEU A 826 -26.77 -20.04 -20.17
C LEU A 826 -26.34 -21.51 -20.19
N TYR A 827 -27.33 -22.39 -20.10
CA TYR A 827 -27.23 -23.78 -20.53
C TYR A 827 -28.30 -24.07 -21.59
N LEU A 828 -27.95 -24.84 -22.61
CA LEU A 828 -28.88 -25.46 -23.55
C LEU A 828 -28.86 -26.98 -23.34
N LEU A 829 -30.05 -27.54 -23.08
CA LEU A 829 -30.26 -28.97 -22.89
C LEU A 829 -31.09 -29.54 -24.05
N ALA A 830 -30.67 -30.71 -24.54
CA ALA A 830 -31.40 -31.52 -25.50
C ALA A 830 -32.71 -32.12 -24.93
N PRO A 831 -33.63 -32.63 -25.77
CA PRO A 831 -34.88 -33.25 -25.31
C PRO A 831 -34.70 -34.44 -24.35
N ASN A 832 -33.54 -35.10 -24.38
CA ASN A 832 -33.16 -36.16 -23.44
C ASN A 832 -32.57 -35.64 -22.11
N GLY A 833 -32.56 -34.32 -21.89
CA GLY A 833 -32.05 -33.67 -20.68
C GLY A 833 -30.54 -33.43 -20.63
N GLN A 834 -29.75 -33.89 -21.62
CA GLN A 834 -28.30 -33.66 -21.67
C GLN A 834 -27.95 -32.22 -22.01
N ILE A 835 -26.97 -31.62 -21.34
CA ILE A 835 -26.38 -30.33 -21.74
C ILE A 835 -25.62 -30.53 -23.05
N ILE A 836 -25.86 -29.66 -24.03
CA ILE A 836 -25.18 -29.68 -25.34
C ILE A 836 -24.43 -28.37 -25.65
N ALA A 837 -24.75 -27.29 -24.95
CA ALA A 837 -23.99 -26.04 -24.98
C ALA A 837 -24.18 -25.26 -23.68
N GLN A 838 -23.21 -24.41 -23.36
CA GLN A 838 -23.24 -23.48 -22.25
C GLN A 838 -22.33 -22.28 -22.57
N ASP A 839 -22.65 -21.10 -22.04
CA ASP A 839 -21.93 -19.85 -22.31
C ASP A 839 -22.21 -18.80 -21.21
N ASP A 840 -21.26 -17.91 -20.94
CA ASP A 840 -21.33 -16.83 -19.95
C ASP A 840 -21.09 -15.42 -20.54
N ASP A 841 -20.05 -15.24 -21.35
CA ASP A 841 -19.65 -13.93 -21.89
C ASP A 841 -19.65 -13.82 -23.43
N GLY A 842 -20.12 -14.84 -24.16
CA GLY A 842 -20.10 -14.90 -25.62
C GLY A 842 -21.01 -13.87 -26.33
N GLY A 843 -21.89 -13.20 -25.59
CA GLY A 843 -22.68 -12.04 -26.04
C GLY A 843 -22.00 -10.69 -25.80
N GLY A 844 -20.78 -10.70 -25.26
CA GLY A 844 -20.06 -9.54 -24.72
C GLY A 844 -20.39 -9.32 -23.25
N PHE A 845 -19.38 -9.30 -22.37
CA PHE A 845 -19.57 -9.16 -20.92
C PHE A 845 -20.51 -8.00 -20.55
N PRO A 846 -21.52 -8.18 -19.67
CA PRO A 846 -21.83 -9.37 -18.86
C PRO A 846 -22.90 -10.32 -19.47
N HIS A 847 -22.97 -10.42 -20.80
CA HIS A 847 -24.07 -11.09 -21.53
C HIS A 847 -23.65 -12.42 -22.16
N ALA A 848 -24.42 -13.48 -21.92
CA ALA A 848 -24.22 -14.81 -22.51
C ALA A 848 -24.88 -14.95 -23.89
N GLN A 849 -24.24 -15.65 -24.82
CA GLN A 849 -24.77 -16.02 -26.13
C GLN A 849 -24.37 -17.44 -26.54
N ILE A 850 -25.35 -18.36 -26.60
CA ILE A 850 -25.18 -19.67 -27.24
C ILE A 850 -25.58 -19.57 -28.72
N ARG A 851 -24.68 -19.92 -29.64
CA ARG A 851 -25.02 -20.23 -31.04
C ARG A 851 -24.84 -21.72 -31.29
N TYR A 852 -25.92 -22.44 -31.60
CA TYR A 852 -25.87 -23.91 -31.68
C TYR A 852 -26.68 -24.51 -32.85
N PRO A 853 -26.08 -25.42 -33.64
CA PRO A 853 -26.78 -26.14 -34.70
C PRO A 853 -27.54 -27.35 -34.14
N ILE A 854 -28.84 -27.38 -34.37
CA ILE A 854 -29.73 -28.41 -33.84
C ILE A 854 -29.75 -29.62 -34.79
N ARG A 855 -29.47 -30.81 -34.26
CA ARG A 855 -29.36 -32.06 -35.04
C ARG A 855 -30.60 -32.95 -34.94
N VAL A 856 -31.46 -32.72 -33.95
CA VAL A 856 -32.68 -33.51 -33.70
C VAL A 856 -33.83 -32.53 -33.46
N THR A 857 -34.98 -32.73 -34.10
CA THR A 857 -36.15 -31.91 -33.84
C THR A 857 -36.75 -32.28 -32.49
N GLY A 858 -37.00 -31.31 -31.61
CA GLY A 858 -37.58 -31.58 -30.29
C GLY A 858 -37.75 -30.34 -29.43
N VAL A 859 -38.18 -30.55 -28.18
CA VAL A 859 -38.27 -29.49 -27.16
C VAL A 859 -36.95 -29.44 -26.40
N TYR A 860 -36.27 -28.30 -26.50
CA TYR A 860 -35.02 -28.03 -25.82
C TYR A 860 -35.28 -27.19 -24.56
N THR A 861 -34.48 -27.38 -23.52
CA THR A 861 -34.59 -26.61 -22.28
C THR A 861 -33.39 -25.66 -22.15
N ILE A 862 -33.67 -24.38 -21.97
CA ILE A 862 -32.69 -23.34 -21.71
C ILE A 862 -32.72 -23.03 -20.22
N LEU A 863 -31.57 -23.07 -19.55
CA LEU A 863 -31.44 -22.62 -18.17
C LEU A 863 -30.75 -21.26 -18.16
N ALA A 864 -31.50 -20.22 -17.79
CA ALA A 864 -31.00 -18.90 -17.49
C ALA A 864 -30.55 -18.85 -16.03
N THR A 865 -29.29 -18.50 -15.78
CA THR A 865 -28.69 -18.46 -14.44
C THR A 865 -27.58 -17.40 -14.40
N SER A 866 -26.86 -17.30 -13.29
CA SER A 866 -25.75 -16.36 -13.10
C SER A 866 -24.43 -17.12 -12.98
N TYR A 867 -23.32 -16.51 -13.41
CA TYR A 867 -21.98 -17.08 -13.23
C TYR A 867 -21.60 -17.14 -11.74
N SER A 868 -21.79 -16.00 -11.07
CA SER A 868 -21.55 -15.79 -9.64
C SER A 868 -22.69 -16.34 -8.77
N SER A 869 -22.34 -16.97 -7.65
CA SER A 869 -23.30 -17.38 -6.63
C SER A 869 -24.02 -16.19 -6.01
N ASN A 870 -25.28 -16.36 -5.61
CA ASN A 870 -26.13 -15.33 -4.99
C ASN A 870 -26.27 -14.01 -5.80
N SER A 871 -26.11 -14.07 -7.13
CA SER A 871 -26.31 -12.92 -8.01
C SER A 871 -27.67 -12.97 -8.70
N PHE A 872 -28.42 -11.86 -8.61
CA PHE A 872 -29.85 -11.73 -8.91
C PHE A 872 -30.14 -10.43 -9.65
N GLY A 873 -31.32 -10.32 -10.28
CA GLY A 873 -31.74 -9.10 -10.96
C GLY A 873 -32.51 -9.35 -12.27
N PRO A 874 -32.91 -8.28 -12.99
CA PRO A 874 -33.61 -8.38 -14.26
C PRO A 874 -32.70 -8.90 -15.39
N PHE A 875 -33.29 -9.65 -16.32
CA PHE A 875 -32.65 -10.07 -17.56
C PHE A 875 -33.67 -10.20 -18.70
N GLN A 876 -33.17 -10.13 -19.94
CA GLN A 876 -33.91 -10.48 -21.14
C GLN A 876 -33.28 -11.71 -21.80
N LEU A 877 -34.07 -12.76 -22.01
CA LEU A 877 -33.71 -13.96 -22.75
C LEU A 877 -34.39 -13.95 -24.12
N THR A 878 -33.62 -14.15 -25.19
CA THR A 878 -34.13 -14.23 -26.56
C THR A 878 -33.63 -15.47 -27.27
N VAL A 879 -34.47 -16.07 -28.12
CA VAL A 879 -34.12 -17.19 -29.00
C VAL A 879 -34.56 -16.87 -30.41
N HIS A 880 -33.62 -16.95 -31.34
CA HIS A 880 -33.85 -16.68 -32.76
C HIS A 880 -33.37 -17.84 -33.63
N ALA A 881 -34.11 -18.12 -34.69
CA ALA A 881 -33.58 -18.86 -35.83
C ALA A 881 -32.61 -17.96 -36.62
N VAL A 882 -31.38 -18.43 -36.83
CA VAL A 882 -30.32 -17.71 -37.57
C VAL A 882 -30.26 -18.17 -39.03
N GLY A 883 -30.77 -19.37 -39.33
CA GLY A 883 -30.91 -19.91 -40.68
C GLY A 883 -30.98 -21.44 -40.68
N ALA A 884 -31.31 -22.03 -41.83
CA ALA A 884 -31.21 -23.47 -42.06
C ALA A 884 -29.85 -23.81 -42.69
N MET A 885 -29.19 -24.89 -42.24
CA MET A 885 -28.00 -25.44 -42.88
C MET A 885 -28.41 -26.31 -44.09
N PRO A 886 -27.94 -26.01 -45.31
CA PRO A 886 -28.10 -26.93 -46.44
C PRO A 886 -27.25 -28.19 -46.22
N GLY A 887 -27.86 -29.38 -46.30
CA GLY A 887 -27.12 -30.65 -46.44
C GLY A 887 -27.52 -31.82 -45.53
N LEU A 888 -28.27 -31.61 -44.45
CA LEU A 888 -28.70 -32.70 -43.56
C LEU A 888 -30.07 -33.28 -43.95
N LYS A 889 -30.09 -34.16 -44.97
CA LYS A 889 -31.20 -35.12 -45.12
C LYS A 889 -31.11 -36.18 -44.02
N GLY A 890 -32.26 -36.58 -43.47
CA GLY A 890 -32.31 -37.48 -42.30
C GLY A 890 -31.66 -38.84 -42.56
N GLY A 891 -30.61 -39.14 -41.79
CA GLY A 891 -29.96 -40.45 -41.75
C GLY A 891 -30.49 -41.29 -40.58
N ILE A 892 -30.81 -42.55 -40.86
CA ILE A 892 -31.38 -43.51 -39.90
C ILE A 892 -30.33 -43.90 -38.85
N PHE A 893 -30.73 -43.98 -37.57
CA PHE A 893 -29.89 -44.52 -36.50
C PHE A 893 -29.67 -46.04 -36.68
N PRO A 894 -28.42 -46.55 -36.62
CA PRO A 894 -28.19 -47.93 -36.21
C PRO A 894 -28.64 -48.09 -34.75
N LYS A 895 -29.33 -49.19 -34.44
CA LYS A 895 -29.76 -49.49 -33.06
C LYS A 895 -28.56 -49.70 -32.13
N GLN A 896 -28.73 -49.31 -30.87
CA GLN A 896 -27.76 -49.55 -29.81
C GLN A 896 -27.50 -51.05 -29.58
N LYS A 897 -26.25 -51.36 -29.21
CA LYS A 897 -25.92 -52.28 -28.11
C LYS A 897 -25.10 -51.49 -27.10
#